data_AF-A0A258BIQ9-F1
#
_entry.id   AF-A0A258BIQ9-F1
#
_cell.length_a   1.000
_cell.length_b   1.000
_cell.length_c   1.000
_cell.angle_alpha   90.00
_cell.angle_beta   90.00
_cell.angle_gamma   90.00
#
_symmetry.space_group_name_H-M   'P 1'
#
loop_
_entity.id
_entity.type
_entity.pdbx_description
1 polymer ?
#
loop_
_entity_poly.entity_id
_entity_poly.type
_entity_poly.pdbx_seq_one_letter_code
_entity_poly.pdbx_strand_id
1 'polypeptide(L)'
;MTDWRDGDHLDADMATDIYDQAYLQSRVRGGEGFDWYYASEADRATQTRTPITDGAYNEPWIYRPKDILSWWSMPHHDRIGAVRSATPTAWLPQSKPVRFIEYGCGAIDKGPNAPNLFLDPKSSESHMPPFSTGARDDRAQRAYLMALASYYGEAANNPLSPVYGGRMISGMEVWCWDARPYPYFPQKSDLWGDAGNWRTGHWLNGRVGAGEVRNLISDIAQQAGVTDLDLTEVEGTIDGYVIEQPMSAFEALSPALSYLGLEIAERGGGVMMLSSRHGIDRDMLRADLAYQERNPVMARRDLIEVPGLLTLRAYDLDRDYQLQAVTMRHDEITGADRISVDLPLSLTAGQAADHADYLLSAMQRVRHTVTLDIDPLDLLRLEVGDGLRIEGDVRTYRVTMIDAGEQPTATLVPAPVTRMWPDAEPDGATGAVITQPIITGLHLIDLPPLTAEDRATPVLIPSAAPWQGADVYAGAQVGALRLRGRVQVTGGVGYTLMPLSPQRPHCLHVGAYLDVYLEGDAPVSVSGSELLAGRNRLCVRAQNGEWEIIQYRTATLLSARHYRLSGLMRGQFGTLNALGAGIANGAEVISLPDEVTRADMSADEVGVPRLWRAGVIGFGGAALGAVDITTTWMGRSLRPRAPVHGRIRTSGGDRLITWHRCARFGGDGWEGEPPLCEETERYRLRFYQGDDLRREIVGATENFTYPAAWRVADYPAGFDADSHLDIAQTSQIYGWGLPLTLTL
;
A
#
# COMPACT_ATOMS: atom_id res chain seq x y z
N MET A 1 21.30 23.14 -13.27
CA MET A 1 20.41 23.95 -14.12
C MET A 1 20.98 23.91 -15.51
N THR A 2 20.20 23.36 -16.42
CA THR A 2 20.40 23.44 -17.87
C THR A 2 19.91 24.79 -18.39
N ASP A 3 20.24 25.14 -19.64
CA ASP A 3 19.72 26.34 -20.32
C ASP A 3 19.17 25.99 -21.71
N TRP A 4 18.41 24.89 -21.74
CA TRP A 4 17.86 24.32 -22.96
C TRP A 4 16.64 25.09 -23.46
N ARG A 5 16.49 25.23 -24.78
CA ARG A 5 15.44 26.02 -25.44
C ARG A 5 14.97 25.31 -26.70
N ASP A 6 13.90 25.80 -27.30
CA ASP A 6 13.52 25.35 -28.64
C ASP A 6 14.28 26.19 -29.69
N GLY A 7 14.67 25.59 -30.81
CA GLY A 7 15.41 26.26 -31.89
C GLY A 7 16.90 26.46 -31.58
N ASP A 8 17.52 27.47 -32.20
CA ASP A 8 18.95 27.75 -32.04
C ASP A 8 19.25 28.29 -30.64
N HIS A 9 20.16 27.64 -29.91
CA HIS A 9 20.63 28.07 -28.59
C HIS A 9 22.03 27.56 -28.28
N LEU A 10 22.76 28.24 -27.38
CA LEU A 10 24.15 27.90 -27.03
C LEU A 10 24.36 26.47 -26.51
N ASP A 11 23.33 25.86 -25.90
CA ASP A 11 23.44 24.49 -25.37
C ASP A 11 23.26 23.39 -26.43
N ALA A 12 22.78 23.73 -27.64
CA ALA A 12 22.57 22.76 -28.73
C ALA A 12 23.90 22.27 -29.33
N ASP A 13 24.99 23.02 -29.11
CA ASP A 13 26.34 22.62 -29.49
C ASP A 13 26.91 21.52 -28.56
N MET A 14 26.26 21.26 -27.41
CA MET A 14 26.75 20.33 -26.38
C MET A 14 26.01 18.99 -26.39
N ALA A 15 24.75 18.96 -26.81
CA ALA A 15 23.92 17.77 -26.90
C ALA A 15 22.80 17.97 -27.92
N THR A 16 22.20 16.88 -28.38
CA THR A 16 21.07 16.89 -29.31
C THR A 16 19.72 17.05 -28.62
N ASP A 17 19.63 16.68 -27.34
CA ASP A 17 18.43 16.83 -26.53
C ASP A 17 18.76 17.15 -25.06
N ILE A 18 17.77 17.61 -24.31
CA ILE A 18 17.88 17.96 -22.89
C ILE A 18 18.01 16.73 -21.98
N TYR A 19 17.61 15.54 -22.45
CA TYR A 19 17.62 14.29 -21.68
C TYR A 19 18.97 13.58 -21.73
N ASP A 20 19.89 14.03 -22.60
CA ASP A 20 21.23 13.47 -22.73
C ASP A 20 21.95 13.42 -21.37
N GLN A 21 22.39 12.21 -21.03
CA GLN A 21 22.91 11.92 -19.72
C GLN A 21 24.24 12.65 -19.47
N ALA A 22 25.12 12.72 -20.47
CA ALA A 22 26.42 13.38 -20.33
C ALA A 22 26.25 14.90 -20.18
N TYR A 23 25.33 15.49 -20.94
CA TYR A 23 24.92 16.88 -20.83
C TYR A 23 24.37 17.19 -19.44
N LEU A 24 23.38 16.44 -18.96
CA LEU A 24 22.80 16.64 -17.63
C LEU A 24 23.84 16.49 -16.51
N GLN A 25 24.72 15.50 -16.59
CA GLN A 25 25.84 15.32 -15.65
C GLN A 25 26.80 16.51 -15.68
N SER A 26 27.12 17.05 -16.87
CA SER A 26 27.96 18.25 -16.99
C SER A 26 27.36 19.47 -16.28
N ARG A 27 26.03 19.51 -16.10
CA ARG A 27 25.30 20.60 -15.42
C ARG A 27 25.23 20.45 -13.91
N VAL A 28 25.72 19.36 -13.31
CA VAL A 28 25.78 19.20 -11.84
C VAL A 28 26.80 20.17 -11.24
N ARG A 29 28.02 20.22 -11.80
CA ARG A 29 29.10 21.14 -11.41
C ARG A 29 29.55 22.05 -12.57
N GLY A 30 28.58 22.54 -13.35
CA GLY A 30 28.80 23.45 -14.47
C GLY A 30 27.50 24.12 -14.93
N GLY A 31 27.56 25.12 -15.79
CA GLY A 31 26.41 25.88 -16.30
C GLY A 31 25.83 26.90 -15.31
N GLU A 32 24.53 27.20 -15.43
CA GLU A 32 23.86 28.21 -14.60
C GLU A 32 23.94 27.84 -13.11
N GLY A 33 24.30 28.81 -12.27
CA GLY A 33 24.49 28.64 -10.83
C GLY A 33 25.80 27.96 -10.44
N PHE A 34 26.74 27.77 -11.38
CA PHE A 34 28.10 27.32 -11.08
C PHE A 34 29.16 28.11 -11.86
N ASP A 35 29.07 28.12 -13.19
CA ASP A 35 30.00 28.86 -14.05
C ASP A 35 29.54 30.30 -14.24
N TRP A 36 28.23 30.50 -14.39
CA TRP A 36 27.62 31.78 -14.73
C TRP A 36 26.20 31.93 -14.16
N TYR A 37 25.68 33.15 -14.22
CA TYR A 37 24.29 33.52 -13.89
C TYR A 37 23.76 34.56 -14.89
N TYR A 38 22.44 34.78 -14.90
CA TYR A 38 21.81 35.87 -15.63
C TYR A 38 21.53 37.05 -14.69
N ALA A 39 21.98 38.26 -15.04
CA ALA A 39 21.78 39.46 -14.21
C ALA A 39 20.38 40.07 -14.39
N SER A 40 19.70 39.73 -15.49
CA SER A 40 18.33 40.15 -15.79
C SER A 40 17.61 39.15 -16.71
N GLU A 41 16.29 39.28 -16.82
CA GLU A 41 15.51 38.49 -17.80
C GLU A 41 15.88 38.81 -19.26
N ALA A 42 16.33 40.03 -19.55
CA ALA A 42 16.83 40.38 -20.88
C ALA A 42 18.13 39.63 -21.20
N ASP A 43 19.02 39.48 -20.20
CA ASP A 43 20.23 38.68 -20.35
C ASP A 43 19.90 37.21 -20.54
N ARG A 44 18.89 36.68 -19.81
CA ARG A 44 18.39 35.32 -20.00
C ARG A 44 17.87 35.13 -21.42
N ALA A 45 17.02 36.03 -21.92
CA ALA A 45 16.46 35.94 -23.27
C ALA A 45 17.55 35.90 -24.36
N THR A 46 18.65 36.64 -24.18
CA THR A 46 19.75 36.76 -25.15
C THR A 46 20.92 35.81 -24.92
N GLN A 47 20.86 34.95 -23.89
CA GLN A 47 21.98 34.11 -23.42
C GLN A 47 23.24 34.91 -23.05
N THR A 48 23.07 36.12 -22.52
CA THR A 48 24.17 36.94 -21.98
C THR A 48 24.59 36.41 -20.60
N ARG A 49 25.45 35.39 -20.61
CA ARG A 49 25.91 34.66 -19.41
C ARG A 49 26.98 35.46 -18.66
N THR A 50 26.70 35.85 -17.42
CA THR A 50 27.67 36.57 -16.56
C THR A 50 28.45 35.58 -15.69
N PRO A 51 29.80 35.53 -15.76
CA PRO A 51 30.59 34.60 -14.96
C PRO A 51 30.41 34.78 -13.45
N ILE A 52 30.31 33.68 -12.71
CA ILE A 52 30.31 33.71 -11.24
C ILE A 52 31.76 33.84 -10.77
N THR A 53 32.08 35.00 -10.20
CA THR A 53 33.39 35.31 -9.63
C THR A 53 33.26 35.94 -8.25
N ASP A 54 34.25 35.69 -7.41
CA ASP A 54 34.38 36.33 -6.10
C ASP A 54 35.28 37.58 -6.14
N GLY A 55 35.96 37.82 -7.26
CA GLY A 55 36.90 38.93 -7.42
C GLY A 55 38.05 38.86 -6.41
N ALA A 56 37.92 39.59 -5.31
CA ALA A 56 39.00 39.93 -4.39
C ALA A 56 39.67 38.74 -3.69
N TYR A 57 38.95 37.65 -3.41
CA TYR A 57 39.49 36.50 -2.66
C TYR A 57 39.54 35.19 -3.46
N ASN A 58 39.11 35.20 -4.73
CA ASN A 58 39.11 34.04 -5.61
C ASN A 58 38.41 32.80 -5.00
N GLU A 59 37.32 33.01 -4.26
CA GLU A 59 36.46 31.98 -3.68
C GLU A 59 35.08 31.94 -4.38
N PRO A 60 34.98 31.74 -5.71
CA PRO A 60 33.70 31.83 -6.42
C PRO A 60 32.65 30.84 -5.90
N TRP A 61 33.08 29.74 -5.28
CA TRP A 61 32.22 28.71 -4.71
C TRP A 61 31.20 29.23 -3.70
N ILE A 62 31.45 30.35 -3.01
CA ILE A 62 30.47 30.93 -2.08
C ILE A 62 29.22 31.46 -2.78
N TYR A 63 29.32 31.77 -4.08
CA TYR A 63 28.23 32.24 -4.93
C TYR A 63 27.67 31.14 -5.84
N ARG A 64 28.19 29.92 -5.75
CA ARG A 64 27.73 28.77 -6.52
C ARG A 64 26.72 27.95 -5.70
N PRO A 65 25.40 28.18 -5.85
CA PRO A 65 24.38 27.55 -5.00
C PRO A 65 24.40 26.01 -5.00
N LYS A 66 25.00 25.38 -6.02
CA LYS A 66 25.08 23.92 -6.17
C LYS A 66 26.49 23.34 -6.00
N ASP A 67 27.50 24.12 -5.59
CA ASP A 67 28.88 23.64 -5.40
C ASP A 67 29.08 22.94 -4.04
N ILE A 68 28.41 21.80 -3.87
CA ILE A 68 28.42 21.03 -2.62
C ILE A 68 29.83 20.54 -2.28
N LEU A 69 30.63 20.18 -3.28
CA LEU A 69 32.00 19.71 -3.06
C LEU A 69 32.88 20.81 -2.47
N SER A 70 32.88 22.01 -3.06
CA SER A 70 33.66 23.12 -2.53
C SER A 70 33.14 23.53 -1.15
N TRP A 71 31.83 23.59 -0.96
CA TRP A 71 31.25 23.89 0.36
C TRP A 71 31.73 22.90 1.43
N TRP A 72 31.77 21.60 1.11
CA TRP A 72 32.20 20.56 2.04
C TRP A 72 33.72 20.55 2.29
N SER A 73 34.53 20.84 1.27
CA SER A 73 35.99 20.66 1.29
C SER A 73 36.80 21.93 1.57
N MET A 74 36.18 23.12 1.58
CA MET A 74 36.86 24.40 1.77
C MET A 74 36.71 24.96 3.19
N PRO A 75 37.69 25.74 3.69
CA PRO A 75 37.55 26.48 4.94
C PRO A 75 36.51 27.59 4.77
N HIS A 76 35.63 27.78 5.76
CA HIS A 76 34.60 28.81 5.71
C HIS A 76 35.07 30.06 6.45
N HIS A 77 34.75 31.23 5.90
CA HIS A 77 35.12 32.52 6.47
C HIS A 77 33.90 33.45 6.50
N ASP A 78 33.66 34.12 7.63
CA ASP A 78 32.63 35.14 7.71
C ASP A 78 32.95 36.32 6.79
N ARG A 79 31.90 36.92 6.20
CA ARG A 79 32.01 38.09 5.34
C ARG A 79 31.08 39.21 5.82
N ILE A 80 31.66 40.21 6.46
CA ILE A 80 30.92 41.38 6.96
C ILE A 80 31.10 42.51 5.96
N GLY A 81 30.01 42.98 5.35
CA GLY A 81 30.07 44.00 4.29
C GLY A 81 30.93 43.57 3.09
N ALA A 82 30.85 42.29 2.71
CA ALA A 82 31.64 41.65 1.64
C ALA A 82 33.16 41.54 1.89
N VAL A 83 33.66 41.88 3.09
CA VAL A 83 35.07 41.71 3.46
C VAL A 83 35.25 40.39 4.21
N ARG A 84 36.15 39.54 3.71
CA ARG A 84 36.46 38.21 4.27
C ARG A 84 37.27 38.32 5.56
N SER A 85 36.81 37.64 6.62
CA SER A 85 37.60 37.47 7.85
C SER A 85 38.89 36.69 7.58
N ALA A 86 40.00 37.14 8.15
CA ALA A 86 41.27 36.41 8.07
C ALA A 86 41.20 35.04 8.79
N THR A 87 40.39 34.94 9.84
CA THR A 87 40.22 33.71 10.62
C THR A 87 39.02 32.92 10.08
N PRO A 88 39.16 31.62 9.80
CA PRO A 88 38.04 30.78 9.41
C PRO A 88 37.06 30.59 10.58
N THR A 89 35.84 30.20 10.27
CA THR A 89 34.85 29.80 11.27
C THR A 89 35.25 28.45 11.91
N ALA A 90 34.47 27.97 12.87
CA ALA A 90 34.68 26.65 13.48
C ALA A 90 34.44 25.47 12.52
N TRP A 91 33.99 25.73 11.29
CA TRP A 91 33.84 24.69 10.27
C TRP A 91 35.21 24.07 9.93
N LEU A 92 35.32 22.76 10.13
CA LEU A 92 36.46 21.99 9.68
C LEU A 92 36.11 21.35 8.33
N PRO A 93 36.89 21.58 7.27
CA PRO A 93 36.68 20.93 5.99
C PRO A 93 36.55 19.42 6.13
N GLN A 94 35.57 18.85 5.43
CA GLN A 94 35.36 17.40 5.37
C GLN A 94 35.03 16.74 6.72
N SER A 95 34.61 17.51 7.73
CA SER A 95 34.43 16.99 9.10
C SER A 95 33.16 16.16 9.30
N LYS A 96 32.19 16.25 8.39
CA LYS A 96 30.95 15.46 8.42
C LYS A 96 30.41 15.23 7.00
N PRO A 97 29.66 14.15 6.76
CA PRO A 97 29.02 13.93 5.47
C PRO A 97 27.83 14.87 5.23
N VAL A 98 27.41 14.96 3.98
CA VAL A 98 26.19 15.60 3.50
C VAL A 98 25.18 14.52 3.11
N ARG A 99 23.90 14.76 3.40
CA ARG A 99 22.79 13.94 2.91
C ARG A 99 21.83 14.86 2.17
N PHE A 100 21.43 14.49 0.95
CA PHE A 100 20.32 15.17 0.29
C PHE A 100 19.03 14.59 0.85
N ILE A 101 18.27 15.43 1.54
CA ILE A 101 16.92 15.08 2.03
C ILE A 101 15.91 15.13 0.89
N GLU A 102 16.20 15.92 -0.15
CA GLU A 102 15.39 16.05 -1.35
C GLU A 102 16.32 16.31 -2.54
N TYR A 103 16.09 15.60 -3.64
CA TYR A 103 16.60 15.96 -4.97
C TYR A 103 15.62 15.51 -6.05
N GLY A 104 15.65 16.17 -7.21
CA GLY A 104 14.82 15.85 -8.36
C GLY A 104 14.42 17.10 -9.13
N CYS A 105 13.61 16.91 -10.17
CA CYS A 105 12.90 17.98 -10.84
C CYS A 105 11.44 17.58 -11.08
N GLY A 106 10.59 18.55 -11.39
CA GLY A 106 9.21 18.27 -11.78
C GLY A 106 9.15 17.47 -13.08
N ALA A 107 8.10 16.67 -13.25
CA ALA A 107 7.77 15.97 -14.49
C ALA A 107 7.09 16.92 -15.48
N ILE A 108 7.85 17.92 -15.90
CA ILE A 108 7.41 19.03 -16.74
C ILE A 108 8.45 19.28 -17.82
N ASP A 109 7.99 19.71 -18.99
CA ASP A 109 8.86 20.12 -20.10
C ASP A 109 9.98 21.04 -19.59
N LYS A 110 11.23 20.72 -19.92
CA LYS A 110 12.43 21.44 -19.48
C LYS A 110 12.58 21.59 -17.95
N GLY A 111 12.04 20.66 -17.17
CA GLY A 111 12.24 20.56 -15.71
C GLY A 111 13.70 20.76 -15.24
N PRO A 112 14.72 20.18 -15.90
CA PRO A 112 16.13 20.39 -15.55
C PRO A 112 16.64 21.84 -15.60
N ASN A 113 15.95 22.74 -16.31
CA ASN A 113 16.33 24.16 -16.38
C ASN A 113 16.21 24.82 -14.99
N ALA A 114 15.18 24.45 -14.22
CA ALA A 114 14.98 24.93 -12.85
C ALA A 114 14.37 23.81 -11.99
N PRO A 115 15.20 22.88 -11.49
CA PRO A 115 14.73 21.65 -10.82
C PRO A 115 13.99 21.92 -9.50
N ASN A 116 14.16 23.10 -8.92
CA ASN A 116 13.49 23.53 -7.70
C ASN A 116 12.06 24.05 -7.93
N LEU A 117 11.66 24.33 -9.18
CA LEU A 117 10.35 24.88 -9.49
C LEU A 117 9.31 23.77 -9.67
N PHE A 118 8.08 24.08 -9.29
CA PHE A 118 6.90 23.25 -9.49
C PHE A 118 5.65 24.13 -9.60
N LEU A 119 4.61 23.60 -10.24
CA LEU A 119 3.33 24.27 -10.36
C LEU A 119 2.41 23.87 -9.22
N ASP A 120 2.03 24.84 -8.40
CA ASP A 120 0.98 24.72 -7.39
C ASP A 120 0.16 26.02 -7.35
N PRO A 121 -1.10 26.02 -7.82
CA PRO A 121 -1.96 27.21 -7.80
C PRO A 121 -2.15 27.86 -6.41
N LYS A 122 -1.81 27.14 -5.33
CA LYS A 122 -1.93 27.61 -3.94
C LYS A 122 -0.63 28.22 -3.39
N SER A 123 0.48 28.13 -4.13
CA SER A 123 1.79 28.62 -3.70
C SER A 123 2.18 29.91 -4.40
N SER A 124 2.74 30.88 -3.66
CA SER A 124 3.36 32.08 -4.24
C SER A 124 4.67 31.78 -5.00
N GLU A 125 5.26 30.60 -4.76
CA GLU A 125 6.49 30.15 -5.43
C GLU A 125 6.20 29.36 -6.72
N SER A 126 4.94 29.26 -7.14
CA SER A 126 4.49 28.52 -8.32
C SER A 126 4.97 29.16 -9.62
N HIS A 127 5.98 28.56 -10.25
CA HIS A 127 6.55 29.03 -11.50
C HIS A 127 6.90 27.85 -12.40
N MET A 128 6.88 28.08 -13.72
CA MET A 128 7.39 27.12 -14.68
C MET A 128 8.92 27.24 -14.80
N PRO A 129 9.61 26.13 -15.11
CA PRO A 129 11.00 26.22 -15.53
C PRO A 129 11.16 27.18 -16.73
N PRO A 130 12.28 27.92 -16.81
CA PRO A 130 12.52 28.82 -17.94
C PRO A 130 12.35 28.10 -19.29
N PHE A 131 11.61 28.73 -20.21
CA PHE A 131 11.33 28.24 -21.57
C PHE A 131 10.50 26.95 -21.66
N SER A 132 9.97 26.46 -20.53
CA SER A 132 9.04 25.35 -20.50
C SER A 132 7.71 25.73 -21.16
N THR A 133 7.14 24.78 -21.91
CA THR A 133 5.77 24.86 -22.43
C THR A 133 4.71 24.60 -21.35
N GLY A 134 5.11 24.13 -20.17
CA GLY A 134 4.20 23.73 -19.10
C GLY A 134 3.56 22.35 -19.28
N ALA A 135 3.88 21.65 -20.38
CA ALA A 135 3.42 20.29 -20.62
C ALA A 135 4.04 19.31 -19.60
N ARG A 136 3.30 18.25 -19.26
CA ARG A 136 3.85 17.12 -18.52
C ARG A 136 4.95 16.48 -19.36
N ASP A 137 6.04 16.09 -18.72
CA ASP A 137 7.08 15.29 -19.34
C ASP A 137 7.80 14.47 -18.27
N ASP A 138 7.47 13.19 -18.18
CA ASP A 138 8.04 12.28 -17.18
C ASP A 138 9.52 11.94 -17.52
N ARG A 139 9.93 12.11 -18.78
CA ARG A 139 11.31 11.87 -19.25
C ARG A 139 12.28 12.88 -18.65
N ALA A 140 11.93 14.17 -18.64
CA ALA A 140 12.70 15.22 -17.97
C ALA A 140 13.05 14.85 -16.53
N GLN A 141 12.04 14.43 -15.74
CA GLN A 141 12.24 14.00 -14.36
C GLN A 141 13.17 12.80 -14.27
N ARG A 142 12.88 11.74 -15.04
CA ARG A 142 13.67 10.50 -14.99
C ARG A 142 15.14 10.75 -15.37
N ALA A 143 15.39 11.40 -16.50
CA ALA A 143 16.74 11.70 -16.98
C ALA A 143 17.53 12.51 -15.96
N TYR A 144 16.91 13.54 -15.36
CA TYR A 144 17.55 14.33 -14.30
C TYR A 144 17.91 13.50 -13.08
N LEU A 145 16.98 12.66 -12.60
CA LEU A 145 17.21 11.78 -11.45
C LEU A 145 18.33 10.78 -11.70
N MET A 146 18.34 10.15 -12.88
CA MET A 146 19.39 9.22 -13.29
C MET A 146 20.74 9.93 -13.42
N ALA A 147 20.79 11.14 -14.00
CA ALA A 147 22.01 11.93 -14.13
C ALA A 147 22.64 12.25 -12.77
N LEU A 148 21.85 12.72 -11.80
CA LEU A 148 22.36 13.02 -10.45
C LEU A 148 22.81 11.76 -9.70
N ALA A 149 22.01 10.68 -9.77
CA ALA A 149 22.33 9.42 -9.10
C ALA A 149 23.62 8.83 -9.65
N SER A 150 23.79 8.80 -10.98
CA SER A 150 24.99 8.31 -11.65
C SER A 150 26.19 9.20 -11.33
N TYR A 151 26.06 10.53 -11.44
CA TYR A 151 27.13 11.47 -11.17
C TYR A 151 27.73 11.30 -9.76
N TYR A 152 26.90 11.26 -8.72
CA TYR A 152 27.36 11.09 -7.33
C TYR A 152 27.66 9.64 -6.95
N GLY A 153 27.29 8.66 -7.80
CA GLY A 153 27.72 7.27 -7.71
C GLY A 153 29.21 7.09 -8.03
N GLU A 154 29.77 7.99 -8.84
CA GLU A 154 31.20 7.97 -9.18
C GLU A 154 32.08 8.47 -8.03
N ALA A 155 33.11 7.70 -7.70
CA ALA A 155 34.05 8.01 -6.62
C ALA A 155 34.78 9.35 -6.81
N ALA A 156 34.97 9.80 -8.06
CA ALA A 156 35.60 11.07 -8.38
C ALA A 156 34.75 12.28 -7.98
N ASN A 157 33.42 12.15 -8.02
CA ASN A 157 32.47 13.20 -7.69
C ASN A 157 31.97 13.10 -6.24
N ASN A 158 32.18 11.96 -5.59
CA ASN A 158 31.85 11.70 -4.19
C ASN A 158 33.10 11.20 -3.42
N PRO A 159 34.05 12.10 -3.09
CA PRO A 159 35.33 11.72 -2.50
C PRO A 159 35.19 11.19 -1.06
N LEU A 160 36.22 10.48 -0.59
CA LEU A 160 36.32 10.04 0.81
C LEU A 160 36.90 11.15 1.69
N SER A 161 36.32 11.35 2.87
CA SER A 161 36.89 12.20 3.91
C SER A 161 38.07 11.50 4.59
N PRO A 162 39.23 12.17 4.76
CA PRO A 162 40.31 11.68 5.60
C PRO A 162 39.98 11.82 7.10
N VAL A 163 38.94 12.58 7.47
CA VAL A 163 38.57 12.83 8.88
C VAL A 163 37.72 11.70 9.44
N TYR A 164 36.70 11.26 8.71
CA TYR A 164 35.75 10.24 9.17
C TYR A 164 35.75 8.95 8.32
N GLY A 165 36.56 8.87 7.26
CA GLY A 165 36.74 7.64 6.47
C GLY A 165 35.56 7.25 5.57
N GLY A 166 34.55 8.10 5.43
CA GLY A 166 33.36 7.85 4.59
C GLY A 166 33.25 8.83 3.41
N ARG A 167 32.28 8.59 2.54
CA ARG A 167 31.99 9.44 1.36
C ARG A 167 31.44 10.82 1.76
N MET A 168 31.66 11.84 0.92
CA MET A 168 31.09 13.18 1.09
C MET A 168 29.56 13.13 1.15
N ILE A 169 28.93 12.56 0.12
CA ILE A 169 27.49 12.29 0.09
C ILE A 169 27.25 10.92 0.70
N SER A 170 26.61 10.90 1.86
CA SER A 170 26.25 9.68 2.59
C SER A 170 24.93 9.04 2.13
N GLY A 171 24.10 9.78 1.39
CA GLY A 171 22.80 9.32 0.91
C GLY A 171 22.03 10.45 0.20
N MET A 172 21.10 10.05 -0.66
CA MET A 172 20.26 10.96 -1.45
C MET A 172 18.82 10.42 -1.45
N GLU A 173 17.88 11.21 -0.96
CA GLU A 173 16.45 10.86 -0.97
C GLU A 173 15.75 11.55 -2.13
N VAL A 174 15.13 10.77 -3.02
CA VAL A 174 14.40 11.32 -4.17
C VAL A 174 13.09 11.96 -3.72
N TRP A 175 12.86 13.19 -4.17
CA TRP A 175 11.60 13.89 -3.98
C TRP A 175 10.68 13.69 -5.21
N CYS A 176 9.39 13.39 -5.10
CA CYS A 176 8.59 13.03 -3.91
C CYS A 176 7.87 11.70 -4.13
N TRP A 177 8.26 10.67 -3.39
CA TRP A 177 7.43 9.48 -3.21
C TRP A 177 6.74 9.53 -1.86
N ASP A 178 5.43 9.29 -1.83
CA ASP A 178 4.67 9.12 -0.58
C ASP A 178 3.77 7.88 -0.62
N ALA A 179 3.13 7.59 0.52
CA ALA A 179 2.36 6.36 0.72
C ALA A 179 1.01 6.31 -0.04
N ARG A 180 0.62 7.35 -0.78
CA ARG A 180 -0.62 7.34 -1.55
C ARG A 180 -0.49 6.41 -2.75
N PRO A 181 -1.33 5.36 -2.87
CA PRO A 181 -1.18 4.40 -3.96
C PRO A 181 -1.54 5.03 -5.31
N TYR A 182 -0.74 4.76 -6.33
CA TYR A 182 -1.14 4.97 -7.72
C TYR A 182 -2.10 3.84 -8.15
N PRO A 183 -3.15 4.11 -8.96
CA PRO A 183 -3.54 5.37 -9.58
C PRO A 183 -4.46 6.24 -8.71
N TYR A 184 -4.81 5.77 -7.50
CA TYR A 184 -5.72 6.51 -6.61
C TYR A 184 -5.24 7.94 -6.40
N PHE A 185 -3.95 8.14 -6.10
CA PHE A 185 -3.32 9.44 -6.34
C PHE A 185 -2.74 9.42 -7.77
N PRO A 186 -3.17 10.32 -8.66
CA PRO A 186 -3.94 11.54 -8.39
C PRO A 186 -5.48 11.44 -8.52
N GLN A 187 -6.06 10.31 -8.97
CA GLN A 187 -7.47 10.25 -9.38
C GLN A 187 -8.52 10.62 -8.30
N LYS A 188 -8.29 10.36 -7.00
CA LYS A 188 -9.19 10.75 -5.90
C LYS A 188 -8.92 12.18 -5.44
N SER A 189 -9.09 13.13 -6.36
CA SER A 189 -8.94 14.56 -6.09
C SER A 189 -9.97 15.11 -5.10
N ASP A 190 -11.06 14.38 -4.86
CA ASP A 190 -12.04 14.67 -3.81
C ASP A 190 -11.50 14.41 -2.39
N LEU A 191 -10.57 13.46 -2.26
CA LEU A 191 -9.89 13.14 -1.01
C LEU A 191 -8.61 13.98 -0.81
N TRP A 192 -7.84 14.22 -1.88
CA TRP A 192 -6.56 14.92 -1.84
C TRP A 192 -6.59 16.24 -2.61
N GLY A 193 -6.45 17.35 -1.89
CA GLY A 193 -6.55 18.70 -2.48
C GLY A 193 -5.36 19.12 -3.36
N ASP A 194 -4.29 18.35 -3.41
CA ASP A 194 -3.05 18.57 -4.18
C ASP A 194 -2.92 17.62 -5.39
N ALA A 195 -3.95 16.83 -5.70
CA ALA A 195 -3.94 15.88 -6.82
C ALA A 195 -3.50 16.48 -8.16
N GLY A 196 -3.88 17.73 -8.45
CA GLY A 196 -3.48 18.42 -9.68
C GLY A 196 -1.97 18.65 -9.80
N ASN A 197 -1.24 18.70 -8.68
CA ASN A 197 0.20 18.94 -8.67
C ASN A 197 1.01 17.69 -9.10
N TRP A 198 0.41 16.50 -9.07
CA TRP A 198 1.06 15.26 -9.54
C TRP A 198 1.48 15.37 -11.02
N ARG A 199 0.63 15.99 -11.86
CA ARG A 199 0.78 16.02 -13.31
C ARG A 199 2.13 16.60 -13.75
N THR A 200 2.60 17.68 -13.12
CA THR A 200 3.85 18.37 -13.49
C THR A 200 4.85 18.52 -12.34
N GLY A 201 4.47 18.15 -11.12
CA GLY A 201 5.31 18.20 -9.94
C GLY A 201 6.27 17.02 -9.85
N HIS A 202 6.93 16.92 -8.70
CA HIS A 202 8.01 15.95 -8.46
C HIS A 202 7.52 14.54 -8.10
N TRP A 203 6.21 14.28 -8.06
CA TRP A 203 5.67 13.02 -7.55
C TRP A 203 6.14 11.82 -8.35
N LEU A 204 6.54 10.79 -7.62
CA LEU A 204 7.08 9.54 -8.16
C LEU A 204 6.03 8.43 -8.27
N ASN A 205 4.89 8.59 -7.60
CA ASN A 205 3.80 7.63 -7.56
C ASN A 205 3.29 7.35 -8.98
N GLY A 206 3.42 6.09 -9.43
CA GLY A 206 3.10 5.67 -10.80
C GLY A 206 4.24 5.80 -11.81
N ARG A 207 5.32 6.53 -11.51
CA ARG A 207 6.44 6.79 -12.44
C ARG A 207 7.67 5.91 -12.19
N VAL A 208 7.89 5.47 -10.96
CA VAL A 208 9.08 4.68 -10.58
C VAL A 208 9.06 3.26 -11.15
N GLY A 209 7.87 2.70 -11.37
CA GLY A 209 7.71 1.33 -11.89
C GLY A 209 8.06 1.18 -13.37
N ALA A 210 8.09 2.29 -14.13
CA ALA A 210 8.33 2.25 -15.57
C ALA A 210 9.76 1.82 -15.90
N GLY A 211 9.87 0.76 -16.71
CA GLY A 211 11.14 0.25 -17.23
C GLY A 211 11.59 1.01 -18.47
N GLU A 212 12.88 1.35 -18.55
CA GLU A 212 13.48 1.83 -19.79
C GLU A 212 13.46 0.73 -20.85
N VAL A 213 12.92 1.05 -22.03
CA VAL A 213 12.76 0.03 -23.07
C VAL A 213 14.10 -0.49 -23.61
N ARG A 214 15.18 0.32 -23.55
CA ARG A 214 16.53 -0.14 -23.89
C ARG A 214 16.93 -1.37 -23.08
N ASN A 215 16.57 -1.41 -21.80
CA ASN A 215 16.88 -2.53 -20.92
C ASN A 215 16.01 -3.74 -21.28
N LEU A 216 14.71 -3.55 -21.54
CA LEU A 216 13.82 -4.63 -21.98
C LEU A 216 14.31 -5.28 -23.29
N ILE A 217 14.69 -4.46 -24.28
CA ILE A 217 15.20 -4.94 -25.56
C ILE A 217 16.51 -5.70 -25.36
N SER A 218 17.44 -5.13 -24.58
CA SER A 218 18.73 -5.76 -24.28
C SER A 218 18.56 -7.10 -23.56
N ASP A 219 17.68 -7.17 -22.56
CA ASP A 219 17.45 -8.38 -21.76
C ASP A 219 16.84 -9.51 -22.59
N ILE A 220 15.90 -9.20 -23.49
CA ILE A 220 15.30 -10.20 -24.40
C ILE A 220 16.32 -10.65 -25.44
N ALA A 221 17.09 -9.73 -26.01
CA ALA A 221 18.12 -10.04 -27.00
C ALA A 221 19.26 -10.89 -26.42
N GLN A 222 19.70 -10.57 -25.20
CA GLN A 222 20.75 -11.30 -24.51
C GLN A 222 20.34 -12.75 -24.22
N GLN A 223 19.07 -13.01 -23.91
CA GLN A 223 18.54 -14.37 -23.76
C GLN A 223 18.62 -15.19 -25.06
N ALA A 224 18.56 -14.53 -26.22
CA ALA A 224 18.77 -15.16 -27.52
C ALA A 224 20.25 -15.18 -27.96
N GLY A 225 21.18 -14.70 -27.13
CA GLY A 225 22.61 -14.64 -27.44
C GLY A 225 23.03 -13.47 -28.33
N VAL A 226 22.16 -12.48 -28.53
CA VAL A 226 22.46 -11.25 -29.28
C VAL A 226 22.89 -10.18 -28.28
N THR A 227 24.17 -9.80 -28.31
CA THR A 227 24.75 -8.81 -27.38
C THR A 227 25.19 -7.52 -28.04
N ASP A 228 25.34 -7.53 -29.36
CA ASP A 228 25.79 -6.39 -30.15
C ASP A 228 24.57 -5.73 -30.83
N LEU A 229 23.92 -4.85 -30.07
CA LEU A 229 22.75 -4.09 -30.51
C LEU A 229 23.04 -2.60 -30.44
N ASP A 230 22.81 -1.90 -31.54
CA ASP A 230 22.76 -0.45 -31.54
C ASP A 230 21.35 0.02 -31.10
N LEU A 231 21.31 0.63 -29.92
CA LEU A 231 20.10 1.18 -29.29
C LEU A 231 20.12 2.71 -29.24
N THR A 232 21.00 3.38 -29.99
CA THR A 232 21.18 4.84 -29.95
C THR A 232 19.88 5.62 -30.15
N GLU A 233 19.00 5.15 -31.04
CA GLU A 233 17.71 5.80 -31.36
C GLU A 233 16.53 5.30 -30.52
N VAL A 234 16.75 4.36 -29.61
CA VAL A 234 15.68 3.78 -28.81
C VAL A 234 15.34 4.74 -27.67
N GLU A 235 14.10 5.19 -27.63
CA GLU A 235 13.61 6.07 -26.57
C GLU A 235 12.27 5.58 -26.05
N GLY A 236 11.97 5.91 -24.79
CA GLY A 236 10.69 5.63 -24.16
C GLY A 236 10.75 4.61 -23.03
N THR A 237 9.59 4.37 -22.44
CA THR A 237 9.40 3.51 -21.27
C THR A 237 8.20 2.59 -21.48
N ILE A 238 8.21 1.46 -20.78
CA ILE A 238 7.09 0.52 -20.72
C ILE A 238 6.80 0.23 -19.24
N ASP A 239 5.55 0.41 -18.82
CA ASP A 239 5.13 0.21 -17.43
C ASP A 239 5.02 -1.27 -17.05
N GLY A 240 4.68 -2.14 -18.02
CA GLY A 240 4.62 -3.58 -17.82
C GLY A 240 4.63 -4.35 -19.14
N TYR A 241 5.32 -5.49 -19.16
CA TYR A 241 5.40 -6.40 -20.30
C TYR A 241 5.35 -7.85 -19.81
N VAL A 242 4.52 -8.69 -20.43
CA VAL A 242 4.32 -10.09 -20.00
C VAL A 242 4.64 -11.08 -21.12
N ILE A 243 5.52 -12.03 -20.86
CA ILE A 243 5.76 -13.19 -21.74
C ILE A 243 5.18 -14.43 -21.07
N GLU A 244 4.05 -14.91 -21.57
CA GLU A 244 3.27 -15.99 -20.94
C GLU A 244 3.68 -17.40 -21.38
N GLN A 245 4.37 -17.50 -22.52
CA GLN A 245 4.77 -18.78 -23.12
C GLN A 245 6.13 -18.68 -23.81
N PRO A 246 6.87 -19.79 -23.96
CA PRO A 246 8.10 -19.83 -24.74
C PRO A 246 7.84 -19.37 -26.19
N MET A 247 8.66 -18.45 -26.68
CA MET A 247 8.61 -17.90 -28.05
C MET A 247 10.00 -17.43 -28.49
N SER A 248 10.14 -17.08 -29.76
CA SER A 248 11.39 -16.48 -30.25
C SER A 248 11.60 -15.06 -29.70
N ALA A 249 12.84 -14.60 -29.59
CA ALA A 249 13.12 -13.22 -29.16
C ALA A 249 12.50 -12.17 -30.09
N PHE A 250 12.42 -12.45 -31.40
CA PHE A 250 11.76 -11.57 -32.34
C PHE A 250 10.25 -11.43 -32.05
N GLU A 251 9.56 -12.55 -31.81
CA GLU A 251 8.13 -12.53 -31.41
C GLU A 251 7.94 -11.82 -30.08
N ALA A 252 8.86 -12.02 -29.13
CA ALA A 252 8.83 -11.36 -27.84
C ALA A 252 9.12 -9.84 -27.92
N LEU A 253 9.87 -9.36 -28.92
CA LEU A 253 10.15 -7.93 -29.11
C LEU A 253 9.08 -7.23 -29.95
N SER A 254 8.46 -7.95 -30.89
CA SER A 254 7.56 -7.38 -31.90
C SER A 254 6.47 -6.46 -31.34
N PRO A 255 5.75 -6.79 -30.23
CA PRO A 255 4.74 -5.90 -29.68
C PRO A 255 5.33 -4.59 -29.14
N ALA A 256 6.48 -4.65 -28.46
CA ALA A 256 7.16 -3.46 -27.93
C ALA A 256 7.72 -2.58 -29.05
N LEU A 257 8.35 -3.17 -30.07
CA LEU A 257 8.85 -2.45 -31.25
C LEU A 257 7.71 -1.74 -31.99
N SER A 258 6.58 -2.43 -32.18
CA SER A 258 5.38 -1.86 -32.79
C SER A 258 4.81 -0.68 -31.99
N TYR A 259 4.68 -0.82 -30.68
CA TYR A 259 4.23 0.24 -29.77
C TYR A 259 5.14 1.49 -29.83
N LEU A 260 6.44 1.25 -29.97
CA LEU A 260 7.46 2.28 -30.03
C LEU A 260 7.71 2.84 -31.43
N GLY A 261 7.13 2.24 -32.46
CA GLY A 261 7.47 2.58 -33.85
C GLY A 261 8.98 2.42 -34.11
N LEU A 262 9.54 1.31 -33.64
CA LEU A 262 10.91 0.89 -33.89
C LEU A 262 10.92 -0.21 -34.95
N GLU A 263 11.94 -0.19 -35.80
CA GLU A 263 12.21 -1.21 -36.82
C GLU A 263 13.58 -1.82 -36.57
N ILE A 264 13.78 -3.06 -37.01
CA ILE A 264 15.09 -3.73 -36.94
C ILE A 264 15.79 -3.54 -38.28
N ALA A 265 17.02 -3.04 -38.27
CA ALA A 265 17.87 -2.90 -39.44
C ALA A 265 19.25 -3.53 -39.21
N GLU A 266 19.86 -4.06 -40.26
CA GLU A 266 21.25 -4.51 -40.25
C GLU A 266 22.14 -3.37 -40.80
N ARG A 267 22.95 -2.76 -39.92
CA ARG A 267 23.79 -1.58 -40.23
C ARG A 267 25.14 -1.70 -39.54
N GLY A 268 26.20 -1.20 -40.19
CA GLY A 268 27.55 -1.22 -39.61
C GLY A 268 28.09 -2.61 -39.24
N GLY A 269 27.52 -3.68 -39.81
CA GLY A 269 27.86 -5.07 -39.48
C GLY A 269 27.18 -5.63 -38.22
N GLY A 270 26.22 -4.91 -37.64
CA GLY A 270 25.44 -5.32 -36.47
C GLY A 270 23.93 -5.06 -36.64
N VAL A 271 23.17 -5.26 -35.56
CA VAL A 271 21.72 -5.04 -35.56
C VAL A 271 21.40 -3.74 -34.84
N MET A 272 20.65 -2.86 -35.50
CA MET A 272 20.21 -1.57 -34.97
C MET A 272 18.70 -1.54 -34.80
N MET A 273 18.25 -0.94 -33.70
CA MET A 273 16.85 -0.59 -33.47
C MET A 273 16.62 0.83 -33.98
N LEU A 274 16.10 0.93 -35.20
CA LEU A 274 15.92 2.17 -35.92
C LEU A 274 14.58 2.82 -35.55
N SER A 275 14.58 4.14 -35.31
CA SER A 275 13.34 4.86 -34.99
C SER A 275 12.52 5.17 -36.23
N SER A 276 11.19 5.14 -36.09
CA SER A 276 10.28 5.74 -37.09
C SER A 276 10.52 7.23 -37.33
N ARG A 277 11.26 7.88 -36.42
CA ARG A 277 11.71 9.28 -36.54
C ARG A 277 13.05 9.43 -37.26
N HIS A 278 13.72 8.34 -37.64
CA HIS A 278 14.98 8.39 -38.35
C HIS A 278 14.82 9.22 -39.63
N GLY A 279 15.68 10.22 -39.77
CA GLY A 279 15.60 11.27 -40.77
C GLY A 279 15.98 10.82 -42.17
N ILE A 280 16.48 11.76 -42.96
CA ILE A 280 16.97 11.54 -44.32
C ILE A 280 18.50 11.51 -44.28
N ASP A 281 19.06 10.38 -44.67
CA ASP A 281 20.51 10.20 -44.81
C ASP A 281 20.99 10.73 -46.17
N ARG A 282 20.16 10.58 -47.22
CA ARG A 282 20.59 10.90 -48.57
C ARG A 282 19.47 11.36 -49.51
N ASP A 283 19.82 12.34 -50.34
CA ASP A 283 19.06 12.70 -51.53
C ASP A 283 19.57 11.88 -52.72
N MET A 284 18.65 11.15 -53.36
CA MET A 284 18.92 10.39 -54.58
C MET A 284 18.53 11.21 -55.81
N LEU A 285 19.53 11.61 -56.58
CA LEU A 285 19.34 12.33 -57.84
C LEU A 285 19.20 11.34 -58.99
N ARG A 286 18.61 11.79 -60.10
CA ARG A 286 18.50 10.95 -61.31
C ARG A 286 19.86 10.51 -61.87
N ALA A 287 20.91 11.28 -61.62
CA ALA A 287 22.28 10.97 -62.03
C ALA A 287 22.90 9.80 -61.24
N ASP A 288 22.35 9.49 -60.06
CA ASP A 288 22.85 8.43 -59.16
C ASP A 288 22.19 7.06 -59.47
N LEU A 289 21.25 7.03 -60.41
CA LEU A 289 20.57 5.82 -60.88
C LEU A 289 21.37 5.16 -62.00
N ALA A 290 21.33 3.83 -62.07
CA ALA A 290 22.01 3.09 -63.13
C ALA A 290 21.44 3.45 -64.51
N TYR A 291 22.33 3.60 -65.50
CA TYR A 291 21.90 3.76 -66.88
C TYR A 291 21.38 2.43 -67.44
N GLN A 292 20.08 2.34 -67.70
CA GLN A 292 19.44 1.19 -68.35
C GLN A 292 18.60 1.60 -69.56
N GLU A 293 18.31 0.63 -70.44
CA GLU A 293 17.37 0.84 -71.55
C GLU A 293 15.91 1.01 -71.08
N ARG A 294 15.59 0.48 -69.88
CA ARG A 294 14.32 0.65 -69.19
C ARG A 294 14.39 1.79 -68.17
N ASN A 295 13.23 2.23 -67.66
CA ASN A 295 13.20 3.18 -66.55
C ASN A 295 13.85 2.53 -65.30
N PRO A 296 14.91 3.13 -64.72
CA PRO A 296 15.59 2.58 -63.55
C PRO A 296 14.77 2.67 -62.25
N VAL A 297 13.56 3.25 -62.31
CA VAL A 297 12.61 3.31 -61.20
C VAL A 297 11.41 2.43 -61.51
N MET A 298 11.24 1.37 -60.72
CA MET A 298 10.08 0.49 -60.78
C MET A 298 9.20 0.68 -59.53
N ALA A 299 8.00 1.21 -59.71
CA ALA A 299 7.04 1.40 -58.62
C ALA A 299 5.96 0.32 -58.66
N ARG A 300 5.75 -0.36 -57.53
CA ARG A 300 4.67 -1.33 -57.31
C ARG A 300 3.75 -0.83 -56.21
N ARG A 301 2.44 -0.93 -56.45
CA ARG A 301 1.39 -0.65 -55.46
C ARG A 301 0.60 -1.91 -55.22
N ASP A 302 0.52 -2.35 -53.98
CA ASP A 302 -0.34 -3.47 -53.61
C ASP A 302 -1.70 -2.92 -53.15
N LEU A 303 -2.77 -3.38 -53.78
CA LEU A 303 -4.15 -3.09 -53.38
C LEU A 303 -4.62 -4.23 -52.48
N ILE A 304 -4.65 -3.98 -51.17
CA ILE A 304 -5.18 -4.90 -50.17
C ILE A 304 -6.43 -4.31 -49.54
N GLU A 305 -7.32 -5.18 -49.09
CA GLU A 305 -8.44 -4.77 -48.24
C GLU A 305 -7.89 -4.30 -46.89
N VAL A 306 -8.15 -3.04 -46.55
CA VAL A 306 -7.68 -2.42 -45.30
C VAL A 306 -8.77 -2.51 -44.24
N PRO A 307 -8.44 -2.84 -42.99
CA PRO A 307 -9.43 -2.86 -41.92
C PRO A 307 -9.95 -1.43 -41.65
N GLY A 308 -11.24 -1.31 -41.38
CA GLY A 308 -11.85 -0.03 -40.97
C GLY A 308 -12.06 0.06 -39.46
N LEU A 309 -11.90 -1.06 -38.76
CA LEU A 309 -12.08 -1.15 -37.32
C LEU A 309 -11.00 -2.05 -36.69
N LEU A 310 -10.36 -1.56 -35.64
CA LEU A 310 -9.36 -2.28 -34.85
C LEU A 310 -9.80 -2.33 -33.39
N THR A 311 -9.79 -3.52 -32.80
CA THR A 311 -9.95 -3.72 -31.35
C THR A 311 -8.61 -4.12 -30.76
N LEU A 312 -8.06 -3.27 -29.89
CA LEU A 312 -6.82 -3.51 -29.15
C LEU A 312 -7.14 -3.98 -27.74
N ARG A 313 -6.53 -5.09 -27.31
CA ARG A 313 -6.63 -5.60 -25.93
C ARG A 313 -5.28 -5.49 -25.24
N ALA A 314 -5.27 -4.99 -24.01
CA ALA A 314 -4.08 -4.80 -23.18
C ALA A 314 -4.45 -4.87 -21.69
N TYR A 315 -3.45 -4.86 -20.81
CA TYR A 315 -3.67 -4.74 -19.37
C TYR A 315 -3.86 -3.26 -19.00
N ASP A 316 -4.83 -2.96 -18.14
CA ASP A 316 -5.17 -1.60 -17.70
C ASP A 316 -4.36 -1.21 -16.46
N LEU A 317 -3.38 -0.33 -16.67
CA LEU A 317 -2.49 0.16 -15.61
C LEU A 317 -3.27 0.88 -14.50
N ASP A 318 -4.37 1.54 -14.84
CA ASP A 318 -5.14 2.38 -13.93
C ASP A 318 -6.30 1.61 -13.25
N ARG A 319 -6.44 0.31 -13.56
CA ARG A 319 -7.53 -0.54 -13.05
C ARG A 319 -7.05 -1.91 -12.59
N ASP A 320 -6.03 -1.92 -11.73
CA ASP A 320 -5.48 -3.14 -11.11
C ASP A 320 -5.15 -4.22 -12.15
N TYR A 321 -4.58 -3.80 -13.28
CA TYR A 321 -4.17 -4.67 -14.39
C TYR A 321 -5.30 -5.53 -14.97
N GLN A 322 -6.56 -5.10 -14.83
CA GLN A 322 -7.69 -5.76 -15.51
C GLN A 322 -7.53 -5.67 -17.03
N LEU A 323 -8.06 -6.64 -17.77
CA LEU A 323 -8.07 -6.58 -19.22
C LEU A 323 -8.96 -5.42 -19.70
N GLN A 324 -8.39 -4.53 -20.50
CA GLN A 324 -9.11 -3.49 -21.24
C GLN A 324 -9.19 -3.84 -22.73
N ALA A 325 -10.19 -3.27 -23.40
CA ALA A 325 -10.35 -3.37 -24.84
C ALA A 325 -10.76 -1.99 -25.40
N VAL A 326 -9.90 -1.42 -26.24
CA VAL A 326 -10.19 -0.16 -26.94
C VAL A 326 -10.51 -0.46 -28.39
N THR A 327 -11.58 0.14 -28.91
CA THR A 327 -11.97 -0.02 -30.32
C THR A 327 -11.80 1.30 -31.04
N MET A 328 -11.01 1.30 -32.11
CA MET A 328 -10.81 2.45 -32.99
C MET A 328 -11.47 2.20 -34.35
N ARG A 329 -12.08 3.25 -34.91
CA ARG A 329 -12.74 3.21 -36.21
C ARG A 329 -12.52 4.55 -36.93
N HIS A 330 -12.16 4.49 -38.20
CA HIS A 330 -12.18 5.65 -39.08
C HIS A 330 -13.47 5.65 -39.91
N ASP A 331 -14.25 6.73 -39.83
CA ASP A 331 -15.62 6.80 -40.35
C ASP A 331 -15.74 6.77 -41.89
N GLU A 332 -14.62 6.74 -42.62
CA GLU A 332 -14.58 6.82 -44.08
C GLU A 332 -14.81 5.48 -44.79
N ILE A 333 -14.84 4.35 -44.08
CA ILE A 333 -14.95 3.00 -44.68
C ILE A 333 -16.17 2.24 -44.12
N THR A 334 -17.31 2.36 -44.78
CA THR A 334 -18.52 1.59 -44.46
C THR A 334 -18.40 0.14 -44.94
N GLY A 335 -18.54 -0.84 -44.03
CA GLY A 335 -18.52 -2.27 -44.36
C GLY A 335 -17.15 -2.95 -44.28
N ALA A 336 -16.15 -2.31 -43.69
CA ALA A 336 -14.79 -2.82 -43.59
C ALA A 336 -14.63 -3.95 -42.57
N ASP A 337 -13.63 -4.80 -42.81
CA ASP A 337 -13.23 -5.86 -41.91
C ASP A 337 -12.73 -5.34 -40.55
N ARG A 338 -12.99 -6.15 -39.53
CA ARG A 338 -12.53 -5.93 -38.15
C ARG A 338 -11.29 -6.77 -37.89
N ILE A 339 -10.26 -6.15 -37.34
CA ILE A 339 -9.10 -6.85 -36.77
C ILE A 339 -9.07 -6.71 -35.24
N SER A 340 -8.52 -7.72 -34.57
CA SER A 340 -8.24 -7.68 -33.13
C SER A 340 -6.75 -7.90 -32.90
N VAL A 341 -6.16 -7.08 -32.03
CA VAL A 341 -4.73 -7.11 -31.68
C VAL A 341 -4.62 -7.23 -30.16
N ASP A 342 -3.83 -8.20 -29.72
CA ASP A 342 -3.52 -8.41 -28.31
C ASP A 342 -2.10 -7.91 -28.05
N LEU A 343 -1.97 -6.93 -27.16
CA LEU A 343 -0.69 -6.41 -26.72
C LEU A 343 -0.44 -6.85 -25.28
N PRO A 344 0.66 -7.60 -25.02
CA PRO A 344 1.03 -8.01 -23.67
C PRO A 344 1.70 -6.85 -22.89
N LEU A 345 1.19 -5.63 -23.06
CA LEU A 345 1.64 -4.41 -22.40
C LEU A 345 0.63 -4.00 -21.33
N SER A 346 1.13 -3.39 -20.25
CA SER A 346 0.33 -2.59 -19.32
C SER A 346 0.30 -1.15 -19.81
N LEU A 347 -0.88 -0.66 -20.17
CA LEU A 347 -1.10 0.67 -20.73
C LEU A 347 -2.22 1.37 -19.97
N THR A 348 -2.20 2.69 -19.92
CA THR A 348 -3.41 3.46 -19.58
C THR A 348 -4.41 3.40 -20.73
N ALA A 349 -5.69 3.73 -20.47
CA ALA A 349 -6.71 3.78 -21.51
C ALA A 349 -6.34 4.76 -22.65
N GLY A 350 -5.74 5.90 -22.29
CA GLY A 350 -5.26 6.90 -23.25
C GLY A 350 -4.14 6.37 -24.14
N GLN A 351 -3.14 5.68 -23.57
CA GLN A 351 -2.06 5.05 -24.33
C GLN A 351 -2.57 3.93 -25.26
N ALA A 352 -3.53 3.13 -24.79
CA ALA A 352 -4.15 2.07 -25.58
C ALA A 352 -4.94 2.62 -26.77
N ALA A 353 -5.71 3.70 -26.57
CA ALA A 353 -6.47 4.35 -27.63
C ALA A 353 -5.57 4.99 -28.70
N ASP A 354 -4.55 5.72 -28.27
CA ASP A 354 -3.57 6.33 -29.15
C ASP A 354 -2.78 5.27 -29.96
N HIS A 355 -2.38 4.16 -29.34
CA HIS A 355 -1.72 3.09 -30.08
C HIS A 355 -2.67 2.39 -31.06
N ALA A 356 -3.94 2.20 -30.70
CA ALA A 356 -4.96 1.63 -31.60
C ALA A 356 -5.16 2.52 -32.85
N ASP A 357 -5.19 3.85 -32.67
CA ASP A 357 -5.25 4.84 -33.75
C ASP A 357 -4.03 4.81 -34.65
N TYR A 358 -2.83 4.81 -34.05
CA TYR A 358 -1.56 4.68 -34.77
C TYR A 358 -1.51 3.39 -35.61
N LEU A 359 -1.87 2.24 -35.03
CA LEU A 359 -1.87 0.96 -35.73
C LEU A 359 -2.87 0.94 -36.88
N LEU A 360 -4.11 1.41 -36.66
CA LEU A 360 -5.12 1.46 -37.72
C LEU A 360 -4.67 2.37 -38.86
N SER A 361 -4.13 3.55 -38.54
CA SER A 361 -3.54 4.48 -39.51
C SER A 361 -2.38 3.87 -40.29
N ALA A 362 -1.47 3.16 -39.62
CA ALA A 362 -0.35 2.48 -40.25
C ALA A 362 -0.80 1.36 -41.19
N MET A 363 -1.84 0.58 -40.81
CA MET A 363 -2.41 -0.49 -41.64
C MET A 363 -3.17 0.04 -42.86
N GLN A 364 -3.82 1.18 -42.75
CA GLN A 364 -4.58 1.80 -43.84
C GLN A 364 -3.70 2.54 -44.87
N ARG A 365 -2.41 2.75 -44.58
CA ARG A 365 -1.49 3.33 -45.55
C ARG A 365 -1.29 2.40 -46.74
N VAL A 366 -1.35 2.98 -47.93
CA VAL A 366 -1.07 2.28 -49.19
C VAL A 366 0.35 1.74 -49.15
N ARG A 367 0.48 0.42 -49.22
CA ARG A 367 1.78 -0.24 -49.38
C ARG A 367 2.30 0.07 -50.79
N HIS A 368 3.33 0.91 -50.81
CA HIS A 368 4.05 1.30 -52.01
C HIS A 368 5.47 0.75 -51.89
N THR A 369 5.93 0.04 -52.90
CA THR A 369 7.32 -0.41 -52.97
C THR A 369 7.94 0.20 -54.21
N VAL A 370 9.12 0.81 -54.07
CA VAL A 370 9.90 1.37 -55.17
C VAL A 370 11.21 0.61 -55.23
N THR A 371 11.49 -0.02 -56.37
CA THR A 371 12.79 -0.62 -56.65
C THR A 371 13.56 0.32 -57.55
N LEU A 372 14.76 0.70 -57.13
CA LEU A 372 15.69 1.52 -57.88
C LEU A 372 16.82 0.65 -58.42
N ASP A 373 17.11 0.76 -59.71
CA ASP A 373 18.36 0.32 -60.30
C ASP A 373 19.41 1.42 -60.01
N ILE A 374 20.42 1.13 -59.17
CA ILE A 374 21.34 2.15 -58.61
C ILE A 374 22.74 1.99 -59.20
N ASP A 375 23.47 3.10 -59.38
CA ASP A 375 24.88 3.04 -59.76
C ASP A 375 25.68 2.20 -58.73
N PRO A 376 26.57 1.28 -59.15
CA PRO A 376 27.30 0.42 -58.23
C PRO A 376 28.09 1.18 -57.15
N LEU A 377 28.63 2.37 -57.46
CA LEU A 377 29.38 3.17 -56.49
C LEU A 377 28.46 3.80 -55.44
N ASP A 378 27.23 4.16 -55.85
CA ASP A 378 26.24 4.72 -54.94
C ASP A 378 25.58 3.65 -54.08
N LEU A 379 25.40 2.43 -54.61
CA LEU A 379 24.92 1.28 -53.83
C LEU A 379 25.85 0.98 -52.64
N LEU A 380 27.17 1.13 -52.81
CA LEU A 380 28.16 0.93 -51.73
C LEU A 380 28.06 1.94 -50.58
N ARG A 381 27.28 3.02 -50.75
CA ARG A 381 27.06 4.07 -49.75
C ARG A 381 25.70 3.94 -49.05
N LEU A 382 24.87 2.97 -49.46
CA LEU A 382 23.55 2.74 -48.89
C LEU A 382 23.61 1.58 -47.90
N GLU A 383 22.85 1.71 -46.82
CA GLU A 383 22.57 0.65 -45.87
C GLU A 383 21.05 0.40 -45.74
N VAL A 384 20.68 -0.79 -45.25
CA VAL A 384 19.29 -1.06 -44.88
C VAL A 384 18.91 -0.15 -43.72
N GLY A 385 17.75 0.50 -43.81
CA GLY A 385 17.31 1.50 -42.83
C GLY A 385 17.57 2.95 -43.23
N ASP A 386 18.39 3.21 -44.26
CA ASP A 386 18.63 4.59 -44.71
C ASP A 386 17.32 5.27 -45.15
N GLY A 387 17.16 6.53 -44.72
CA GLY A 387 16.12 7.43 -45.17
C GLY A 387 16.52 8.14 -46.47
N LEU A 388 15.74 7.94 -47.53
CA LEU A 388 16.01 8.50 -48.85
C LEU A 388 14.90 9.46 -49.31
N ARG A 389 15.32 10.52 -50.01
CA ARG A 389 14.42 11.34 -50.84
C ARG A 389 14.82 11.20 -52.30
N ILE A 390 13.86 10.87 -53.15
CA ILE A 390 14.10 10.67 -54.59
C ILE A 390 13.74 11.97 -55.32
N GLU A 391 14.61 12.42 -56.22
CA GLU A 391 14.35 13.59 -57.07
C GLU A 391 13.00 13.46 -57.80
N GLY A 392 12.14 14.46 -57.61
CA GLY A 392 10.81 14.52 -58.24
C GLY A 392 9.70 13.77 -57.50
N ASP A 393 10.01 13.11 -56.37
CA ASP A 393 9.01 12.58 -55.43
C ASP A 393 8.99 13.42 -54.16
N VAL A 394 7.79 13.70 -53.66
CA VAL A 394 7.57 14.46 -52.42
C VAL A 394 7.63 13.56 -51.18
N ARG A 395 7.63 12.23 -51.38
CA ARG A 395 7.66 11.23 -50.31
C ARG A 395 9.09 10.97 -49.86
N THR A 396 9.20 10.60 -48.60
CA THR A 396 10.39 10.03 -48.01
C THR A 396 10.27 8.51 -48.00
N TYR A 397 11.40 7.85 -48.20
CA TYR A 397 11.50 6.41 -48.33
C TYR A 397 12.49 5.83 -47.32
N ARG A 398 12.29 4.57 -46.97
CA ARG A 398 13.19 3.75 -46.15
C ARG A 398 13.74 2.63 -47.02
N VAL A 399 15.06 2.43 -47.01
CA VAL A 399 15.68 1.27 -47.66
C VAL A 399 15.38 0.01 -46.86
N THR A 400 14.78 -1.00 -47.49
CA THR A 400 14.44 -2.28 -46.84
C THR A 400 15.27 -3.44 -47.35
N MET A 401 15.79 -3.35 -48.57
CA MET A 401 16.62 -4.40 -49.16
C MET A 401 17.63 -3.81 -50.13
N ILE A 402 18.85 -4.33 -50.10
CA ILE A 402 19.92 -4.02 -51.04
C ILE A 402 20.32 -5.32 -51.72
N ASP A 403 20.29 -5.36 -53.05
CA ASP A 403 20.80 -6.47 -53.86
C ASP A 403 22.03 -5.98 -54.63
N ALA A 404 23.20 -6.49 -54.25
CA ALA A 404 24.49 -6.18 -54.87
C ALA A 404 24.88 -7.19 -55.98
N GLY A 405 23.90 -7.85 -56.59
CA GLY A 405 24.10 -8.76 -57.72
C GLY A 405 24.57 -8.05 -59.00
N GLU A 406 24.49 -8.76 -60.14
CA GLU A 406 24.91 -8.23 -61.45
C GLU A 406 24.15 -6.97 -61.88
N GLN A 407 22.91 -6.80 -61.39
CA GLN A 407 22.12 -5.59 -61.51
C GLN A 407 21.85 -5.03 -60.10
N PRO A 408 22.68 -4.08 -59.64
CA PRO A 408 22.54 -3.48 -58.32
C PRO A 408 21.18 -2.80 -58.15
N THR A 409 20.41 -3.22 -57.14
CA THR A 409 19.12 -2.60 -56.83
C THR A 409 18.93 -2.32 -55.35
N ALA A 410 18.16 -1.28 -55.04
CA ALA A 410 17.63 -1.05 -53.70
C ALA A 410 16.10 -1.05 -53.72
N THR A 411 15.50 -1.76 -52.77
CA THR A 411 14.06 -1.76 -52.55
C THR A 411 13.73 -0.81 -51.42
N LEU A 412 12.77 0.06 -51.70
CA LEU A 412 12.36 1.17 -50.85
C LEU A 412 10.87 1.06 -50.53
N VAL A 413 10.49 1.42 -49.31
CA VAL A 413 9.10 1.62 -48.89
C VAL A 413 8.92 3.04 -48.37
N PRO A 414 7.71 3.65 -48.40
CA PRO A 414 7.47 4.91 -47.73
C PRO A 414 7.95 4.87 -46.29
N ALA A 415 8.58 5.96 -45.83
CA ALA A 415 9.01 6.07 -44.46
C ALA A 415 7.83 5.80 -43.49
N PRO A 416 8.09 5.12 -42.37
CA PRO A 416 7.06 4.80 -41.39
C PRO A 416 6.39 6.06 -40.86
N VAL A 417 5.18 5.89 -40.31
CA VAL A 417 4.52 6.99 -39.58
C VAL A 417 5.35 7.28 -38.34
N THR A 418 5.77 8.54 -38.18
CA THR A 418 6.47 9.00 -36.99
C THR A 418 5.63 8.68 -35.75
N ARG A 419 6.16 7.80 -34.88
CA ARG A 419 5.53 7.49 -33.60
C ARG A 419 5.93 8.53 -32.56
N MET A 420 4.92 9.19 -32.01
CA MET A 420 5.02 9.92 -30.74
C MET A 420 4.21 9.18 -29.69
N TRP A 421 4.66 9.23 -28.43
CA TRP A 421 3.95 8.61 -27.32
C TRP A 421 3.24 9.69 -26.52
N PRO A 422 1.97 9.49 -26.16
CA PRO A 422 1.22 10.47 -25.40
C PRO A 422 1.65 10.42 -23.93
N ASP A 423 1.79 11.60 -23.32
CA ASP A 423 1.71 11.74 -21.87
C ASP A 423 0.24 11.56 -21.45
N ALA A 424 -0.18 10.31 -21.30
CA ALA A 424 -1.54 9.98 -20.92
C ALA A 424 -1.78 10.28 -19.44
N GLU A 425 -2.90 10.95 -19.15
CA GLU A 425 -3.39 11.06 -17.79
C GLU A 425 -3.93 9.71 -17.31
N PRO A 426 -3.77 9.38 -16.02
CA PRO A 426 -4.40 8.23 -15.45
C PRO A 426 -5.91 8.40 -15.60
N ASP A 427 -6.56 7.51 -16.35
CA ASP A 427 -7.99 7.57 -16.60
C ASP A 427 -8.64 6.28 -16.13
N GLY A 428 -9.79 6.43 -15.48
CA GLY A 428 -10.49 5.37 -14.81
C GLY A 428 -11.30 5.96 -13.67
N ALA A 429 -12.61 5.74 -13.68
CA ALA A 429 -13.30 5.67 -12.40
C ALA A 429 -12.60 4.53 -11.66
N THR A 430 -11.77 4.84 -10.66
CA THR A 430 -11.28 3.85 -9.71
C THR A 430 -12.52 3.22 -9.09
N GLY A 431 -13.01 2.16 -9.73
CA GLY A 431 -14.08 1.33 -9.20
C GLY A 431 -13.71 0.97 -7.78
N ALA A 432 -14.72 0.83 -6.91
CA ALA A 432 -14.53 0.57 -5.50
C ALA A 432 -13.36 -0.40 -5.31
N VAL A 433 -12.27 0.11 -4.72
CA VAL A 433 -11.08 -0.66 -4.35
C VAL A 433 -11.62 -1.97 -3.79
N ILE A 434 -11.27 -3.11 -4.38
CA ILE A 434 -11.46 -4.37 -3.68
C ILE A 434 -10.46 -4.32 -2.52
N THR A 435 -10.85 -3.61 -1.46
CA THR A 435 -10.08 -3.50 -0.23
C THR A 435 -10.13 -4.88 0.37
N GLN A 436 -9.04 -5.63 0.20
CA GLN A 436 -8.89 -6.88 0.92
C GLN A 436 -8.93 -6.56 2.41
N PRO A 437 -9.78 -7.23 3.20
CA PRO A 437 -9.86 -6.98 4.63
C PRO A 437 -8.52 -7.36 5.28
N ILE A 438 -7.93 -6.42 6.02
CA ILE A 438 -6.73 -6.71 6.83
C ILE A 438 -7.19 -7.12 8.21
N ILE A 439 -6.84 -8.33 8.66
CA ILE A 439 -7.08 -8.76 10.04
C ILE A 439 -6.13 -8.01 10.97
N THR A 440 -6.68 -7.30 11.96
CA THR A 440 -5.93 -6.45 12.89
C THR A 440 -5.81 -7.04 14.28
N GLY A 441 -6.62 -8.05 14.63
CA GLY A 441 -6.59 -8.67 15.95
C GLY A 441 -7.51 -9.86 16.09
N LEU A 442 -7.35 -10.58 17.22
CA LEU A 442 -8.22 -11.68 17.63
C LEU A 442 -8.34 -11.71 19.16
N HIS A 443 -9.57 -11.71 19.65
CA HIS A 443 -9.88 -11.91 21.07
C HIS A 443 -10.69 -13.19 21.26
N LEU A 444 -10.33 -13.96 22.29
CA LEU A 444 -11.10 -15.09 22.78
C LEU A 444 -11.66 -14.76 24.15
N ILE A 445 -12.98 -14.71 24.26
CA ILE A 445 -13.65 -14.29 25.48
C ILE A 445 -14.40 -15.48 26.07
N ASP A 446 -13.99 -15.89 27.27
CA ASP A 446 -14.63 -16.96 28.03
C ASP A 446 -15.87 -16.42 28.76
N LEU A 447 -16.98 -16.33 28.01
CA LEU A 447 -18.25 -15.80 28.49
C LEU A 447 -19.26 -16.90 28.82
N PRO A 448 -20.12 -16.69 29.83
CA PRO A 448 -21.25 -17.57 30.08
C PRO A 448 -22.15 -17.67 28.83
N PRO A 449 -22.96 -18.74 28.71
CA PRO A 449 -24.03 -18.81 27.73
C PRO A 449 -24.93 -17.57 27.80
N LEU A 450 -25.16 -16.91 26.67
CA LEU A 450 -26.02 -15.72 26.57
C LEU A 450 -27.46 -16.10 26.24
N THR A 451 -27.65 -17.29 25.67
CA THR A 451 -28.95 -17.91 25.37
C THR A 451 -28.98 -19.34 25.92
N ALA A 452 -30.14 -19.98 25.91
CA ALA A 452 -30.26 -21.38 26.33
C ALA A 452 -29.62 -22.37 25.32
N GLU A 453 -29.46 -21.96 24.06
CA GLU A 453 -28.91 -22.77 22.97
C GLU A 453 -27.38 -22.60 22.82
N ASP A 454 -26.83 -21.56 23.46
CA ASP A 454 -25.40 -21.26 23.46
C ASP A 454 -24.58 -22.39 24.08
N ARG A 455 -23.57 -22.85 23.34
CA ARG A 455 -22.52 -23.71 23.90
C ARG A 455 -21.68 -22.95 24.92
N ALA A 456 -21.20 -23.63 25.96
CA ALA A 456 -20.31 -23.03 26.95
C ALA A 456 -18.84 -22.99 26.47
N THR A 457 -18.56 -22.50 25.26
CA THR A 457 -17.21 -22.35 24.69
C THR A 457 -16.87 -20.86 24.45
N PRO A 458 -15.58 -20.50 24.22
CA PRO A 458 -15.18 -19.11 24.01
C PRO A 458 -15.90 -18.44 22.85
N VAL A 459 -16.20 -17.15 23.02
CA VAL A 459 -16.66 -16.27 21.94
C VAL A 459 -15.45 -15.76 21.16
N LEU A 460 -15.55 -15.79 19.83
CA LEU A 460 -14.52 -15.35 18.90
C LEU A 460 -14.80 -13.91 18.44
N ILE A 461 -13.87 -12.99 18.70
CA ILE A 461 -13.95 -11.58 18.27
C ILE A 461 -12.68 -11.21 17.51
N PRO A 462 -12.57 -11.60 16.22
CA PRO A 462 -11.56 -11.05 15.31
C PRO A 462 -11.87 -9.61 14.93
N SER A 463 -10.84 -8.82 14.65
CA SER A 463 -10.96 -7.43 14.17
C SER A 463 -10.35 -7.31 12.78
N ALA A 464 -10.97 -6.52 11.89
CA ALA A 464 -10.46 -6.28 10.56
C ALA A 464 -10.88 -4.91 10.01
N ALA A 465 -10.13 -4.39 9.04
CA ALA A 465 -10.43 -3.15 8.35
C ALA A 465 -10.22 -3.30 6.82
N PRO A 466 -11.26 -3.13 5.99
CA PRO A 466 -12.69 -3.16 6.35
C PRO A 466 -13.11 -4.55 6.89
N TRP A 467 -14.26 -4.64 7.54
CA TRP A 467 -14.81 -5.92 7.99
C TRP A 467 -15.55 -6.62 6.85
N GLN A 468 -15.09 -7.82 6.45
CA GLN A 468 -15.78 -8.70 5.49
C GLN A 468 -15.92 -10.14 6.01
N GLY A 469 -15.84 -10.32 7.33
CA GLY A 469 -15.83 -11.63 7.97
C GLY A 469 -14.43 -12.24 8.10
N ALA A 470 -14.29 -13.22 8.99
CA ALA A 470 -13.04 -13.93 9.25
C ALA A 470 -13.27 -15.41 9.57
N ASP A 471 -12.34 -16.26 9.13
CA ASP A 471 -12.24 -17.65 9.55
C ASP A 471 -11.18 -17.77 10.66
N VAL A 472 -11.53 -18.44 11.76
CA VAL A 472 -10.65 -18.64 12.92
C VAL A 472 -10.29 -20.12 13.03
N TYR A 473 -8.99 -20.40 13.03
CA TYR A 473 -8.41 -21.73 13.14
C TYR A 473 -7.70 -21.90 14.48
N ALA A 474 -7.62 -23.14 14.98
CA ALA A 474 -6.81 -23.45 16.14
C ALA A 474 -6.22 -24.86 16.12
N GLY A 475 -5.04 -25.01 16.72
CA GLY A 475 -4.28 -26.27 16.74
C GLY A 475 -3.14 -26.24 17.76
N ALA A 476 -2.45 -27.37 17.92
CA ALA A 476 -1.24 -27.44 18.75
C ALA A 476 -0.03 -26.72 18.11
N GLN A 477 -0.02 -26.63 16.79
CA GLN A 477 1.01 -25.99 15.97
C GLN A 477 0.42 -25.61 14.61
N VAL A 478 1.16 -24.83 13.80
CA VAL A 478 0.71 -24.31 12.49
C VAL A 478 0.20 -25.43 11.56
N GLY A 479 0.89 -26.59 11.51
CA GLY A 479 0.49 -27.73 10.68
C GLY A 479 -0.74 -28.51 11.17
N ALA A 480 -1.29 -28.17 12.34
CA ALA A 480 -2.44 -28.85 12.95
C ALA A 480 -3.64 -27.91 13.16
N LEU A 481 -3.67 -26.78 12.46
CA LEU A 481 -4.76 -25.80 12.51
C LEU A 481 -6.03 -26.38 11.87
N ARG A 482 -7.12 -26.43 12.63
CA ARG A 482 -8.47 -26.76 12.13
C ARG A 482 -9.41 -25.59 12.31
N LEU A 483 -10.38 -25.43 11.40
CA LEU A 483 -11.39 -24.39 11.49
C LEU A 483 -12.19 -24.56 12.80
N ARG A 484 -12.28 -23.49 13.59
CA ARG A 484 -13.01 -23.45 14.87
C ARG A 484 -14.23 -22.55 14.83
N GLY A 485 -14.28 -21.60 13.90
CA GLY A 485 -15.45 -20.74 13.71
C GLY A 485 -15.30 -19.84 12.50
N ARG A 486 -16.44 -19.51 11.90
CA ARG A 486 -16.56 -18.51 10.83
C ARG A 486 -17.36 -17.34 11.38
N VAL A 487 -16.72 -16.18 11.50
CA VAL A 487 -17.31 -14.99 12.09
C VAL A 487 -17.77 -14.06 10.96
N GLN A 488 -19.08 -13.86 10.84
CA GLN A 488 -19.66 -12.93 9.86
C GLN A 488 -19.97 -11.55 10.47
N VAL A 489 -20.32 -11.52 11.75
CA VAL A 489 -20.55 -10.29 12.53
C VAL A 489 -19.56 -10.30 13.69
N THR A 490 -18.81 -9.21 13.86
CA THR A 490 -17.85 -9.08 14.95
C THR A 490 -18.26 -7.96 15.92
N GLY A 491 -17.63 -7.96 17.09
CA GLY A 491 -17.77 -6.92 18.09
C GLY A 491 -16.75 -5.79 17.90
N GLY A 492 -17.12 -4.59 18.34
CA GLY A 492 -16.18 -3.47 18.45
C GLY A 492 -15.21 -3.69 19.62
N VAL A 493 -13.95 -3.28 19.47
CA VAL A 493 -12.90 -3.43 20.50
C VAL A 493 -12.44 -2.06 20.96
N GLY A 494 -12.07 -1.92 22.23
CA GLY A 494 -11.59 -0.67 22.78
C GLY A 494 -11.19 -0.74 24.24
N TYR A 495 -11.28 0.39 24.94
CA TYR A 495 -10.88 0.50 26.35
C TYR A 495 -11.66 1.55 27.13
N THR A 496 -11.70 1.40 28.45
CA THR A 496 -12.31 2.36 29.37
C THR A 496 -11.45 3.61 29.52
N LEU A 497 -12.08 4.78 29.66
CA LEU A 497 -11.44 6.07 29.91
C LEU A 497 -11.58 6.52 31.37
N MET A 498 -12.16 5.67 32.21
CA MET A 498 -12.37 5.91 33.63
C MET A 498 -12.46 4.59 34.40
N PRO A 499 -12.15 4.57 35.71
CA PRO A 499 -12.45 3.43 36.56
C PRO A 499 -13.95 3.36 36.88
N LEU A 500 -14.44 2.15 37.21
CA LEU A 500 -15.81 1.93 37.64
C LEU A 500 -15.85 0.99 38.85
N SER A 501 -16.10 1.56 40.03
CA SER A 501 -16.18 0.83 41.29
C SER A 501 -17.33 -0.20 41.30
N PRO A 502 -17.27 -1.25 42.13
CA PRO A 502 -18.37 -2.21 42.28
C PRO A 502 -19.71 -1.52 42.61
N GLN A 503 -20.80 -2.02 42.03
CA GLN A 503 -22.15 -1.52 42.23
C GLN A 503 -23.11 -2.67 42.58
N ARG A 504 -24.33 -2.35 42.99
CA ARG A 504 -25.34 -3.39 43.22
C ARG A 504 -25.68 -4.11 41.90
N PRO A 505 -25.68 -5.45 41.86
CA PRO A 505 -26.09 -6.18 40.67
C PRO A 505 -27.61 -6.14 40.48
N HIS A 506 -28.07 -6.57 39.30
CA HIS A 506 -29.49 -6.81 38.98
C HIS A 506 -30.42 -5.59 39.09
N CYS A 507 -29.88 -4.36 39.05
CA CYS A 507 -30.67 -3.14 38.98
C CYS A 507 -30.10 -2.16 37.95
N LEU A 508 -30.97 -1.29 37.44
CA LEU A 508 -30.60 -0.21 36.54
C LEU A 508 -29.99 0.96 37.32
N HIS A 509 -28.73 1.29 37.04
CA HIS A 509 -28.04 2.43 37.61
C HIS A 509 -28.21 3.66 36.72
N VAL A 510 -29.29 4.40 36.92
CA VAL A 510 -29.67 5.55 36.08
C VAL A 510 -28.61 6.66 36.12
N GLY A 511 -27.97 6.89 37.26
CA GLY A 511 -26.92 7.91 37.43
C GLY A 511 -25.50 7.44 37.12
N ALA A 512 -25.28 6.14 36.86
CA ALA A 512 -23.97 5.62 36.51
C ALA A 512 -23.71 5.74 35.01
N TYR A 513 -22.45 6.04 34.67
CA TYR A 513 -21.98 6.06 33.30
C TYR A 513 -20.58 5.47 33.18
N LEU A 514 -20.22 5.08 31.97
CA LEU A 514 -18.92 4.56 31.60
C LEU A 514 -18.47 5.25 30.31
N ASP A 515 -17.33 5.95 30.39
CA ASP A 515 -16.70 6.54 29.22
C ASP A 515 -15.74 5.53 28.58
N VAL A 516 -15.86 5.33 27.26
CA VAL A 516 -15.08 4.34 26.49
C VAL A 516 -14.56 4.94 25.18
N TYR A 517 -13.39 4.46 24.75
CA TYR A 517 -12.99 4.48 23.35
C TYR A 517 -13.41 3.16 22.71
N LEU A 518 -14.04 3.19 21.53
CA LEU A 518 -14.46 2.00 20.78
C LEU A 518 -14.15 2.12 19.29
N GLU A 519 -13.58 1.05 18.73
CA GLU A 519 -13.40 0.85 17.29
C GLU A 519 -14.51 -0.01 16.70
N GLY A 520 -14.77 0.16 15.40
CA GLY A 520 -15.87 -0.50 14.70
C GLY A 520 -17.13 0.37 14.65
N ASP A 521 -18.29 -0.30 14.62
CA ASP A 521 -19.59 0.38 14.54
C ASP A 521 -19.87 1.21 15.80
N ALA A 522 -20.46 2.39 15.60
CA ALA A 522 -20.79 3.28 16.71
C ALA A 522 -21.88 2.64 17.62
N PRO A 523 -21.72 2.68 18.95
CA PRO A 523 -22.74 2.18 19.87
C PRO A 523 -24.03 3.00 19.75
N VAL A 524 -25.16 2.30 19.78
CA VAL A 524 -26.50 2.91 19.64
C VAL A 524 -27.28 2.92 20.95
N SER A 525 -28.18 3.89 21.11
CA SER A 525 -29.10 3.95 22.26
C SER A 525 -30.31 3.05 22.04
N VAL A 526 -30.85 2.45 23.10
CA VAL A 526 -32.03 1.56 23.08
C VAL A 526 -33.09 2.00 24.09
N SER A 527 -34.32 1.55 23.88
CA SER A 527 -35.42 1.70 24.84
C SER A 527 -35.20 0.85 26.11
N GLY A 528 -35.95 1.14 27.18
CA GLY A 528 -35.87 0.35 28.41
C GLY A 528 -36.31 -1.10 28.23
N SER A 529 -37.31 -1.35 27.39
CA SER A 529 -37.78 -2.71 27.05
C SER A 529 -36.72 -3.51 26.28
N GLU A 530 -36.04 -2.87 25.32
CA GLU A 530 -34.96 -3.52 24.57
C GLU A 530 -33.76 -3.84 25.47
N LEU A 531 -33.42 -2.94 26.39
CA LEU A 531 -32.38 -3.18 27.39
C LEU A 531 -32.71 -4.42 28.25
N LEU A 532 -33.95 -4.50 28.76
CA LEU A 532 -34.41 -5.65 29.55
C LEU A 532 -34.52 -6.94 28.72
N ALA A 533 -34.68 -6.83 27.40
CA ALA A 533 -34.62 -7.95 26.47
C ALA A 533 -33.19 -8.41 26.13
N GLY A 534 -32.16 -7.82 26.74
CA GLY A 534 -30.76 -8.26 26.60
C GLY A 534 -29.94 -7.50 25.56
N ARG A 535 -30.43 -6.38 25.02
CA ARG A 535 -29.71 -5.54 24.03
C ARG A 535 -28.55 -4.75 24.67
N ASN A 536 -27.67 -4.21 23.82
CA ASN A 536 -26.54 -3.35 24.18
C ASN A 536 -25.59 -3.97 25.22
N ARG A 537 -25.04 -5.15 24.91
CA ARG A 537 -24.11 -5.85 25.80
C ARG A 537 -22.67 -5.41 25.53
N LEU A 538 -21.96 -5.08 26.59
CA LEU A 538 -20.56 -4.70 26.61
C LEU A 538 -19.82 -5.62 27.56
N CYS A 539 -18.72 -6.22 27.12
CA CYS A 539 -17.81 -6.97 27.96
C CYS A 539 -16.65 -6.07 28.38
N VAL A 540 -16.40 -5.95 29.68
CA VAL A 540 -15.29 -5.14 30.21
C VAL A 540 -14.42 -6.00 31.12
N ARG A 541 -13.10 -5.94 30.93
CA ARG A 541 -12.16 -6.73 31.74
C ARG A 541 -12.00 -6.13 33.13
N ALA A 542 -12.43 -6.87 34.15
CA ALA A 542 -12.31 -6.49 35.56
C ALA A 542 -10.88 -6.69 36.08
N GLN A 543 -10.58 -6.15 37.26
CA GLN A 543 -9.25 -6.18 37.87
C GLN A 543 -8.76 -7.60 38.21
N ASN A 544 -9.68 -8.55 38.43
CA ASN A 544 -9.37 -9.97 38.64
C ASN A 544 -9.13 -10.75 37.32
N GLY A 545 -9.14 -10.07 36.17
CA GLY A 545 -8.97 -10.66 34.85
C GLY A 545 -10.21 -11.39 34.32
N GLU A 546 -11.36 -11.33 35.00
CA GLU A 546 -12.64 -11.81 34.49
C GLU A 546 -13.35 -10.76 33.65
N TRP A 547 -14.28 -11.19 32.79
CA TRP A 547 -15.09 -10.29 31.97
C TRP A 547 -16.42 -10.01 32.68
N GLU A 548 -16.69 -8.74 32.94
CA GLU A 548 -18.02 -8.28 33.37
C GLU A 548 -18.88 -8.03 32.14
N ILE A 549 -20.11 -8.54 32.12
CA ILE A 549 -21.11 -8.16 31.12
C ILE A 549 -21.93 -6.99 31.69
N ILE A 550 -21.85 -5.86 31.01
CA ILE A 550 -22.57 -4.62 31.30
C ILE A 550 -23.55 -4.36 30.16
N GLN A 551 -24.77 -3.96 30.47
CA GLN A 551 -25.68 -3.40 29.48
C GLN A 551 -25.84 -1.90 29.66
N TYR A 552 -26.05 -1.16 28.58
CA TYR A 552 -26.24 0.29 28.62
C TYR A 552 -27.45 0.75 27.81
N ARG A 553 -28.16 1.76 28.32
CA ARG A 553 -29.35 2.31 27.65
C ARG A 553 -29.02 3.37 26.62
N THR A 554 -28.14 4.29 26.97
CA THR A 554 -27.87 5.49 26.15
C THR A 554 -26.39 5.57 25.82
N ALA A 555 -26.09 5.80 24.55
CA ALA A 555 -24.77 6.10 24.04
C ALA A 555 -24.73 7.55 23.55
N THR A 556 -23.78 8.34 24.06
CA THR A 556 -23.57 9.74 23.67
C THR A 556 -22.16 9.90 23.14
N LEU A 557 -22.01 10.38 21.90
CA LEU A 557 -20.72 10.70 21.30
C LEU A 557 -20.12 11.94 21.97
N LEU A 558 -18.91 11.80 22.51
CA LEU A 558 -18.16 12.91 23.13
C LEU A 558 -17.16 13.53 22.13
N SER A 559 -16.44 12.67 21.39
CA SER A 559 -15.51 13.02 20.31
C SER A 559 -15.31 11.81 19.41
N ALA A 560 -14.49 11.91 18.36
CA ALA A 560 -14.21 10.78 17.46
C ALA A 560 -13.89 9.49 18.25
N ARG A 561 -14.73 8.45 18.08
CA ARG A 561 -14.65 7.13 18.74
C ARG A 561 -14.73 7.13 20.27
N HIS A 562 -15.03 8.27 20.91
CA HIS A 562 -15.22 8.38 22.36
C HIS A 562 -16.70 8.50 22.70
N TYR A 563 -17.19 7.61 23.56
CA TYR A 563 -18.60 7.51 23.92
C TYR A 563 -18.79 7.48 25.42
N ARG A 564 -19.83 8.17 25.89
CA ARG A 564 -20.39 7.99 27.23
C ARG A 564 -21.57 7.03 27.16
N LEU A 565 -21.49 5.94 27.91
CA LEU A 565 -22.54 4.94 28.04
C LEU A 565 -23.23 5.12 29.39
N SER A 566 -24.54 5.34 29.43
CA SER A 566 -25.28 5.60 30.67
C SER A 566 -26.53 4.74 30.81
N GLY A 567 -27.05 4.66 32.04
CA GLY A 567 -28.15 3.76 32.38
C GLY A 567 -27.67 2.31 32.37
N LEU A 568 -26.71 2.02 33.24
CA LEU A 568 -25.97 0.76 33.22
C LEU A 568 -26.70 -0.33 34.01
N MET A 569 -26.75 -1.55 33.48
CA MET A 569 -27.06 -2.77 34.24
C MET A 569 -25.80 -3.63 34.29
N ARG A 570 -25.36 -3.98 35.49
CA ARG A 570 -24.04 -4.55 35.74
C ARG A 570 -24.09 -5.97 36.27
N GLY A 571 -22.98 -6.69 36.16
CA GLY A 571 -22.85 -8.09 36.58
C GLY A 571 -23.84 -9.05 35.90
N GLN A 572 -24.22 -8.77 34.64
CA GLN A 572 -25.22 -9.56 33.93
C GLN A 572 -24.70 -10.97 33.62
N PHE A 573 -25.62 -11.91 33.40
CA PHE A 573 -25.32 -13.32 33.04
C PHE A 573 -24.39 -14.06 34.03
N GLY A 574 -24.39 -13.65 35.31
CA GLY A 574 -23.61 -14.33 36.37
C GLY A 574 -22.16 -13.85 36.48
N THR A 575 -21.83 -12.68 35.94
CA THR A 575 -20.49 -12.06 36.01
C THR A 575 -20.26 -11.27 37.31
N LEU A 576 -20.90 -11.69 38.41
CA LEU A 576 -20.88 -11.01 39.71
C LEU A 576 -19.49 -10.92 40.34
N ASN A 577 -18.65 -11.94 40.11
CA ASN A 577 -17.27 -11.93 40.60
C ASN A 577 -16.42 -10.86 39.90
N ALA A 578 -16.64 -10.62 38.60
CA ALA A 578 -16.00 -9.52 37.87
C ALA A 578 -16.49 -8.15 38.36
N LEU A 579 -17.81 -8.02 38.59
CA LEU A 579 -18.41 -6.81 39.18
C LEU A 579 -17.80 -6.48 40.56
N GLY A 580 -17.62 -7.48 41.42
CA GLY A 580 -17.05 -7.31 42.76
C GLY A 580 -15.59 -6.85 42.76
N ALA A 581 -14.80 -7.25 41.76
CA ALA A 581 -13.42 -6.81 41.60
C ALA A 581 -13.29 -5.36 41.10
N GLY A 582 -14.33 -4.82 40.46
CA GLY A 582 -14.30 -3.49 39.87
C GLY A 582 -13.49 -3.41 38.57
N ILE A 583 -13.62 -2.27 37.89
CA ILE A 583 -13.00 -2.00 36.59
C ILE A 583 -12.02 -0.84 36.73
N ALA A 584 -10.81 -1.01 36.18
CA ALA A 584 -9.78 0.03 36.15
C ALA A 584 -9.97 0.98 34.94
N ASN A 585 -9.30 2.14 34.99
CA ASN A 585 -9.09 2.95 33.80
C ASN A 585 -8.18 2.21 32.80
N GLY A 586 -8.44 2.32 31.49
CA GLY A 586 -7.71 1.60 30.45
C GLY A 586 -8.01 0.10 30.40
N ALA A 587 -9.09 -0.35 31.04
CA ALA A 587 -9.53 -1.74 30.96
C ALA A 587 -10.06 -2.05 29.56
N GLU A 588 -9.80 -3.26 29.06
CA GLU A 588 -10.24 -3.70 27.74
C GLU A 588 -11.76 -3.81 27.66
N VAL A 589 -12.33 -3.36 26.54
CA VAL A 589 -13.76 -3.31 26.29
C VAL A 589 -14.07 -3.98 24.95
N ILE A 590 -15.09 -4.84 24.94
CA ILE A 590 -15.60 -5.47 23.73
C ILE A 590 -17.11 -5.25 23.65
N SER A 591 -17.56 -4.53 22.62
CA SER A 591 -18.98 -4.37 22.29
C SER A 591 -19.47 -5.65 21.64
N LEU A 592 -20.35 -6.39 22.32
CA LEU A 592 -20.83 -7.66 21.79
C LEU A 592 -21.93 -7.44 20.75
N PRO A 593 -21.87 -8.12 19.60
CA PRO A 593 -23.00 -8.19 18.69
C PRO A 593 -24.19 -8.92 19.33
N ASP A 594 -25.37 -8.81 18.72
CA ASP A 594 -26.56 -9.55 19.15
C ASP A 594 -26.35 -11.06 19.02
N GLU A 595 -25.70 -11.48 17.93
CA GLU A 595 -25.33 -12.86 17.65
C GLU A 595 -23.81 -13.03 17.75
N VAL A 596 -23.37 -13.93 18.63
CA VAL A 596 -21.95 -14.22 18.86
C VAL A 596 -21.55 -15.55 18.24
N THR A 597 -20.38 -15.59 17.60
CA THR A 597 -19.82 -16.86 17.12
C THR A 597 -18.98 -17.50 18.21
N ARG A 598 -19.34 -18.71 18.63
CA ARG A 598 -18.58 -19.50 19.60
C ARG A 598 -17.65 -20.48 18.92
N ALA A 599 -16.50 -20.73 19.54
CA ALA A 599 -15.52 -21.68 19.03
C ALA A 599 -16.04 -23.12 19.15
N ASP A 600 -15.86 -23.91 18.10
CA ASP A 600 -16.09 -25.35 18.12
C ASP A 600 -14.95 -26.06 18.87
N MET A 601 -15.14 -26.27 20.18
CA MET A 601 -14.17 -26.89 21.08
C MET A 601 -14.82 -27.99 21.92
N SER A 602 -14.05 -29.01 22.28
CA SER A 602 -14.46 -30.02 23.26
C SER A 602 -14.00 -29.65 24.67
N ALA A 603 -14.68 -30.19 25.69
CA ALA A 603 -14.34 -29.95 27.10
C ALA A 603 -12.92 -30.42 27.48
N ASP A 604 -12.38 -31.43 26.78
CA ASP A 604 -11.01 -31.93 26.99
C ASP A 604 -9.93 -30.91 26.61
N GLU A 605 -10.28 -29.82 25.93
CA GLU A 605 -9.35 -28.75 25.55
C GLU A 605 -9.26 -27.64 26.62
N VAL A 606 -10.03 -27.74 27.72
CA VAL A 606 -9.95 -26.79 28.85
C VAL A 606 -8.57 -26.90 29.52
N GLY A 607 -7.94 -25.75 29.76
CA GLY A 607 -6.62 -25.66 30.39
C GLY A 607 -5.45 -26.00 29.48
N VAL A 608 -5.69 -26.30 28.19
CA VAL A 608 -4.65 -26.62 27.21
C VAL A 608 -4.34 -25.39 26.34
N PRO A 609 -3.07 -24.93 26.27
CA PRO A 609 -2.70 -23.84 25.38
C PRO A 609 -2.83 -24.26 23.91
N ARG A 610 -3.39 -23.38 23.08
CA ARG A 610 -3.54 -23.58 21.63
C ARG A 610 -3.01 -22.38 20.86
N LEU A 611 -2.45 -22.63 19.69
CA LEU A 611 -2.23 -21.60 18.67
C LEU A 611 -3.56 -21.32 17.97
N TRP A 612 -3.93 -20.05 17.89
CA TRP A 612 -5.11 -19.54 17.21
C TRP A 612 -4.68 -18.63 16.07
N ARG A 613 -5.33 -18.77 14.92
CA ARG A 613 -5.07 -17.97 13.73
C ARG A 613 -6.38 -17.42 13.16
N ALA A 614 -6.48 -16.11 13.00
CA ALA A 614 -7.59 -15.46 12.30
C ALA A 614 -7.13 -15.00 10.92
N GLY A 615 -7.89 -15.35 9.88
CA GLY A 615 -7.62 -14.97 8.50
C GLY A 615 -8.90 -14.60 7.75
N VAL A 616 -8.72 -14.03 6.55
CA VAL A 616 -9.84 -13.70 5.65
C VAL A 616 -10.58 -14.98 5.23
N ILE A 617 -11.91 -14.91 5.12
CA ILE A 617 -12.75 -16.06 4.73
C ILE A 617 -12.26 -16.64 3.40
N GLY A 618 -12.17 -17.98 3.33
CA GLY A 618 -11.90 -18.70 2.08
C GLY A 618 -10.42 -18.92 1.75
N PHE A 619 -9.50 -18.25 2.45
CA PHE A 619 -8.05 -18.39 2.21
C PHE A 619 -7.36 -19.45 3.08
N GLY A 620 -8.11 -20.11 3.96
CA GLY A 620 -7.56 -21.16 4.83
C GLY A 620 -6.64 -20.62 5.95
N GLY A 621 -5.98 -21.53 6.67
CA GLY A 621 -5.00 -21.18 7.70
C GLY A 621 -3.69 -20.59 7.16
N ALA A 622 -3.54 -20.39 5.86
CA ALA A 622 -2.37 -19.80 5.21
C ALA A 622 -2.66 -18.41 4.61
N ALA A 623 -3.77 -17.76 4.98
CA ALA A 623 -4.15 -16.45 4.49
C ALA A 623 -3.03 -15.41 4.69
N LEU A 624 -2.69 -14.68 3.64
CA LEU A 624 -1.79 -13.53 3.72
C LEU A 624 -2.42 -12.48 4.66
N GLY A 625 -1.65 -11.98 5.63
CA GLY A 625 -2.15 -11.04 6.64
C GLY A 625 -2.95 -11.67 7.79
N ALA A 626 -2.85 -13.00 7.99
CA ALA A 626 -3.43 -13.64 9.18
C ALA A 626 -2.72 -13.23 10.48
N VAL A 627 -3.48 -13.19 11.58
CA VAL A 627 -2.96 -12.88 12.92
C VAL A 627 -2.96 -14.13 13.79
N ASP A 628 -1.83 -14.35 14.46
CA ASP A 628 -1.62 -15.46 15.40
C ASP A 628 -1.60 -15.01 16.85
N ILE A 629 -2.27 -15.77 17.71
CA ILE A 629 -2.13 -15.66 19.17
C ILE A 629 -2.03 -17.05 19.80
N THR A 630 -1.34 -17.15 20.93
CA THR A 630 -1.38 -18.35 21.77
C THR A 630 -2.18 -18.03 23.02
N THR A 631 -3.24 -18.79 23.27
CA THR A 631 -4.07 -18.61 24.47
C THR A 631 -4.61 -19.93 25.00
N THR A 632 -4.98 -19.92 26.28
CA THR A 632 -5.54 -21.06 26.99
C THR A 632 -6.98 -20.75 27.38
N TRP A 633 -7.91 -21.61 26.99
CA TRP A 633 -9.30 -21.51 27.42
C TRP A 633 -9.45 -22.14 28.82
N MET A 634 -9.91 -21.36 29.80
CA MET A 634 -10.00 -21.78 31.20
C MET A 634 -11.35 -22.40 31.58
N GLY A 635 -12.32 -22.47 30.66
CA GLY A 635 -13.63 -23.06 30.93
C GLY A 635 -14.47 -22.28 31.93
N ARG A 636 -14.30 -20.96 32.09
CA ARG A 636 -15.07 -20.14 33.06
C ARG A 636 -16.56 -20.16 32.78
N SER A 637 -16.98 -20.30 31.53
CA SER A 637 -18.36 -20.59 31.12
C SER A 637 -18.94 -21.88 31.73
N LEU A 638 -18.08 -22.84 32.09
CA LEU A 638 -18.41 -24.12 32.71
C LEU A 638 -18.50 -24.05 34.24
N ARG A 639 -18.04 -22.95 34.86
CA ARG A 639 -17.99 -22.76 36.31
C ARG A 639 -19.41 -22.62 36.90
N PRO A 640 -19.81 -23.46 37.88
CA PRO A 640 -21.05 -23.26 38.61
C PRO A 640 -21.16 -21.87 39.23
N ARG A 641 -22.35 -21.28 39.20
CA ARG A 641 -22.65 -20.00 39.86
C ARG A 641 -22.64 -20.19 41.38
N ALA A 642 -22.38 -19.10 42.10
CA ALA A 642 -22.54 -19.10 43.54
C ALA A 642 -23.99 -19.42 43.93
N PRO A 643 -24.23 -20.28 44.93
CA PRO A 643 -25.54 -20.43 45.52
C PRO A 643 -26.12 -19.10 46.00
N VAL A 644 -27.44 -19.02 46.19
CA VAL A 644 -28.12 -17.79 46.57
C VAL A 644 -29.00 -17.99 47.81
N HIS A 645 -29.44 -16.87 48.41
CA HIS A 645 -30.37 -16.84 49.53
C HIS A 645 -29.95 -17.66 50.77
N GLY A 646 -28.63 -17.76 51.00
CA GLY A 646 -28.08 -18.40 52.19
C GLY A 646 -28.62 -17.81 53.48
N ARG A 647 -29.04 -18.67 54.41
CA ARG A 647 -29.57 -18.29 55.72
C ARG A 647 -28.99 -19.20 56.79
N ILE A 648 -28.67 -18.60 57.92
CA ILE A 648 -28.23 -19.30 59.14
C ILE A 648 -29.26 -19.02 60.23
N ARG A 649 -29.83 -20.07 60.83
CA ARG A 649 -30.76 -19.97 61.96
C ARG A 649 -30.28 -20.83 63.12
N THR A 650 -30.38 -20.31 64.33
CA THR A 650 -30.04 -21.08 65.54
C THR A 650 -31.25 -21.84 66.06
N SER A 651 -31.10 -23.14 66.31
CA SER A 651 -32.14 -23.98 66.90
C SER A 651 -31.52 -24.95 67.90
N GLY A 652 -31.90 -24.88 69.18
CA GLY A 652 -31.37 -25.77 70.21
C GLY A 652 -29.85 -25.72 70.42
N GLY A 653 -29.16 -24.68 69.93
CA GLY A 653 -27.70 -24.54 69.95
C GLY A 653 -27.00 -24.92 68.65
N ASP A 654 -27.69 -25.61 67.74
CA ASP A 654 -27.22 -25.94 66.40
C ASP A 654 -27.43 -24.77 65.43
N ARG A 655 -26.64 -24.72 64.35
CA ARG A 655 -26.82 -23.77 63.25
C ARG A 655 -27.41 -24.49 62.05
N LEU A 656 -28.66 -24.16 61.71
CA LEU A 656 -29.35 -24.61 60.51
C LEU A 656 -28.98 -23.68 59.35
N ILE A 657 -28.32 -24.23 58.35
CA ILE A 657 -27.83 -23.51 57.19
C ILE A 657 -28.66 -23.99 55.98
N THR A 658 -29.25 -23.05 55.24
CA THR A 658 -30.04 -23.33 54.04
C THR A 658 -29.65 -22.37 52.93
N TRP A 659 -29.64 -22.84 51.69
CA TRP A 659 -29.38 -22.01 50.50
C TRP A 659 -30.18 -22.56 49.32
N HIS A 660 -30.19 -21.82 48.21
CA HIS A 660 -30.80 -22.27 46.96
C HIS A 660 -29.75 -22.35 45.86
N ARG A 661 -29.89 -23.35 44.99
CA ARG A 661 -29.09 -23.47 43.78
C ARG A 661 -29.30 -22.27 42.83
N CYS A 662 -28.25 -21.88 42.13
CA CYS A 662 -28.33 -20.90 41.05
C CYS A 662 -28.00 -21.57 39.70
N ALA A 663 -29.01 -21.73 38.83
CA ALA A 663 -28.80 -22.29 37.50
C ALA A 663 -27.87 -21.40 36.65
N ARG A 664 -26.98 -22.02 35.87
CA ARG A 664 -26.05 -21.29 34.98
C ARG A 664 -26.78 -20.66 33.79
N PHE A 665 -27.78 -21.35 33.25
CA PHE A 665 -28.58 -20.93 32.10
C PHE A 665 -30.00 -21.54 32.20
N GLY A 666 -30.96 -20.95 31.50
CA GLY A 666 -32.34 -21.46 31.43
C GLY A 666 -33.15 -21.33 32.73
N GLY A 667 -32.72 -20.49 33.69
CA GLY A 667 -33.36 -20.30 35.00
C GLY A 667 -34.35 -19.14 35.09
N ASP A 668 -34.62 -18.43 33.98
CA ASP A 668 -35.43 -17.19 33.98
C ASP A 668 -36.94 -17.42 33.79
N GLY A 669 -37.36 -18.68 33.59
CA GLY A 669 -38.76 -19.06 33.43
C GLY A 669 -39.53 -19.02 34.76
N TRP A 670 -40.76 -18.51 34.73
CA TRP A 670 -41.62 -18.42 35.93
C TRP A 670 -42.43 -19.70 36.23
N GLU A 671 -42.61 -20.57 35.23
CA GLU A 671 -43.56 -21.68 35.30
C GLU A 671 -42.95 -23.04 35.73
N GLY A 672 -41.66 -23.09 36.07
CA GLY A 672 -40.99 -24.35 36.43
C GLY A 672 -39.72 -24.17 37.25
N GLU A 673 -39.21 -25.30 37.76
CA GLU A 673 -37.96 -25.33 38.52
C GLU A 673 -36.77 -25.07 37.59
N PRO A 674 -35.81 -24.21 37.96
CA PRO A 674 -34.61 -23.97 37.14
C PRO A 674 -33.87 -25.28 36.83
N PRO A 675 -33.32 -25.48 35.63
CA PRO A 675 -32.60 -26.70 35.27
C PRO A 675 -31.35 -26.88 36.13
N LEU A 676 -30.96 -28.13 36.44
CA LEU A 676 -29.81 -28.44 37.29
C LEU A 676 -28.48 -27.92 36.73
N CYS A 677 -28.31 -27.97 35.40
CA CYS A 677 -27.10 -27.64 34.64
C CYS A 677 -25.85 -28.51 34.93
N GLU A 678 -25.88 -29.34 35.97
CA GLU A 678 -24.81 -30.28 36.36
C GLU A 678 -25.36 -31.72 36.48
N GLU A 679 -24.50 -32.72 36.56
CA GLU A 679 -24.93 -34.13 36.64
C GLU A 679 -25.55 -34.48 37.99
N THR A 680 -25.07 -33.85 39.06
CA THR A 680 -25.56 -34.08 40.43
C THR A 680 -25.54 -32.80 41.24
N GLU A 681 -26.55 -32.59 42.08
CA GLU A 681 -26.57 -31.49 43.03
C GLU A 681 -25.75 -31.84 44.28
N ARG A 682 -24.54 -31.26 44.40
CA ARG A 682 -23.64 -31.45 45.53
C ARG A 682 -22.89 -30.17 45.88
N TYR A 683 -22.74 -29.93 47.17
CA TYR A 683 -22.10 -28.73 47.71
C TYR A 683 -20.88 -29.03 48.59
N ARG A 684 -19.95 -28.09 48.62
CA ARG A 684 -18.84 -28.01 49.58
C ARG A 684 -19.06 -26.82 50.50
N LEU A 685 -19.00 -27.07 51.79
CA LEU A 685 -19.09 -26.07 52.84
C LEU A 685 -17.73 -25.95 53.51
N ARG A 686 -17.17 -24.73 53.54
CA ARG A 686 -15.91 -24.42 54.23
C ARG A 686 -16.15 -23.35 55.28
N PHE A 687 -15.86 -23.70 56.52
CA PHE A 687 -16.01 -22.83 57.68
C PHE A 687 -14.65 -22.25 58.05
N TYR A 688 -14.55 -20.93 58.14
CA TYR A 688 -13.31 -20.20 58.41
C TYR A 688 -13.42 -19.30 59.63
N GLN A 689 -12.27 -18.99 60.23
CA GLN A 689 -12.08 -17.87 61.15
C GLN A 689 -10.89 -17.05 60.65
N GLY A 690 -11.13 -15.88 60.06
CA GLY A 690 -10.11 -15.22 59.24
C GLY A 690 -9.75 -16.10 58.04
N ASP A 691 -8.46 -16.34 57.80
CA ASP A 691 -7.99 -17.22 56.73
C ASP A 691 -7.88 -18.70 57.15
N ASP A 692 -8.09 -19.01 58.44
CA ASP A 692 -7.93 -20.35 58.98
C ASP A 692 -9.16 -21.22 58.68
N LEU A 693 -8.98 -22.26 57.85
CA LEU A 693 -10.02 -23.27 57.60
C LEU A 693 -10.24 -24.13 58.84
N ARG A 694 -11.41 -23.98 59.47
CA ARG A 694 -11.83 -24.74 60.65
C ARG A 694 -12.41 -26.10 60.29
N ARG A 695 -13.26 -26.15 59.25
CA ARG A 695 -13.92 -27.39 58.82
C ARG A 695 -14.29 -27.34 57.34
N GLU A 696 -14.15 -28.48 56.67
CA GLU A 696 -14.68 -28.70 55.32
C GLU A 696 -15.66 -29.88 55.33
N ILE A 697 -16.79 -29.70 54.64
CA ILE A 697 -17.79 -30.74 54.38
C ILE A 697 -18.03 -30.80 52.88
N VAL A 698 -18.03 -32.01 52.32
CA VAL A 698 -18.27 -32.26 50.90
C VAL A 698 -19.46 -33.20 50.74
N GLY A 699 -20.34 -32.90 49.78
CA GLY A 699 -21.51 -33.73 49.47
C GLY A 699 -22.77 -33.34 50.26
N ALA A 700 -22.83 -32.11 50.78
CA ALA A 700 -24.06 -31.57 51.33
C ALA A 700 -25.11 -31.36 50.23
N THR A 701 -26.39 -31.38 50.61
CA THR A 701 -27.54 -30.93 49.82
C THR A 701 -27.93 -29.51 50.25
N GLU A 702 -29.00 -28.90 49.72
CA GLU A 702 -29.40 -27.49 49.96
C GLU A 702 -29.66 -27.08 51.43
N ASN A 703 -29.51 -28.01 52.38
CA ASN A 703 -29.53 -27.73 53.80
C ASN A 703 -28.44 -28.51 54.53
N PHE A 704 -27.88 -27.90 55.56
CA PHE A 704 -26.89 -28.51 56.43
C PHE A 704 -27.08 -28.04 57.87
N THR A 705 -27.06 -28.98 58.82
CA THR A 705 -27.07 -28.68 60.25
C THR A 705 -25.66 -28.75 60.77
N TYR A 706 -25.12 -27.63 61.24
CA TYR A 706 -23.84 -27.55 61.91
C TYR A 706 -24.06 -27.70 63.44
N PRO A 707 -23.70 -28.86 64.03
CA PRO A 707 -24.06 -29.18 65.42
C PRO A 707 -23.35 -28.30 66.44
N ALA A 708 -24.01 -28.05 67.57
CA ALA A 708 -23.46 -27.27 68.70
C ALA A 708 -22.12 -27.84 69.20
N ALA A 709 -21.96 -29.16 69.22
CA ALA A 709 -20.73 -29.83 69.61
C ALA A 709 -19.56 -29.51 68.68
N TRP A 710 -19.81 -29.41 67.37
CA TRP A 710 -18.79 -29.04 66.39
C TRP A 710 -18.41 -27.57 66.53
N ARG A 711 -19.37 -26.70 66.82
CA ARG A 711 -19.10 -25.28 67.10
C ARG A 711 -18.15 -25.10 68.27
N VAL A 712 -18.35 -25.83 69.36
CA VAL A 712 -17.48 -25.74 70.54
C VAL A 712 -16.07 -26.28 70.24
N ALA A 713 -15.96 -27.32 69.41
CA ALA A 713 -14.67 -27.90 69.02
C ALA A 713 -13.90 -27.00 68.04
N ASP A 714 -14.57 -26.50 67.00
CA ASP A 714 -13.96 -25.74 65.91
C ASP A 714 -13.72 -24.27 66.30
N TYR A 715 -14.56 -23.73 67.20
CA TYR A 715 -14.50 -22.34 67.67
C TYR A 715 -14.56 -22.27 69.21
N PRO A 716 -13.48 -22.64 69.92
CA PRO A 716 -13.46 -22.65 71.38
C PRO A 716 -13.74 -21.28 72.02
N ALA A 717 -13.39 -20.19 71.33
CA ALA A 717 -13.65 -18.81 71.73
C ALA A 717 -14.98 -18.24 71.19
N GLY A 718 -15.76 -19.04 70.44
CA GLY A 718 -16.93 -18.58 69.69
C GLY A 718 -16.58 -17.97 68.33
N PHE A 719 -17.61 -17.54 67.61
CA PHE A 719 -17.47 -16.79 66.35
C PHE A 719 -17.08 -15.34 66.62
N ASP A 720 -16.29 -14.77 65.72
CA ASP A 720 -15.92 -13.36 65.67
C ASP A 720 -16.33 -12.71 64.35
N ALA A 721 -15.93 -11.46 64.12
CA ALA A 721 -16.28 -10.70 62.91
C ALA A 721 -15.72 -11.31 61.61
N ASP A 722 -14.69 -12.14 61.71
CA ASP A 722 -13.99 -12.75 60.56
C ASP A 722 -14.44 -14.19 60.31
N SER A 723 -15.37 -14.69 61.13
CA SER A 723 -15.92 -16.04 61.00
C SER A 723 -16.94 -16.11 59.87
N HIS A 724 -16.65 -16.91 58.85
CA HIS A 724 -17.49 -17.02 57.66
C HIS A 724 -17.58 -18.45 57.11
N LEU A 725 -18.60 -18.67 56.29
CA LEU A 725 -18.92 -19.92 55.63
C LEU A 725 -18.97 -19.69 54.12
N ASP A 726 -18.17 -20.45 53.38
CA ASP A 726 -18.25 -20.53 51.93
C ASP A 726 -19.00 -21.79 51.49
N ILE A 727 -20.00 -21.60 50.63
CA ILE A 727 -20.81 -22.68 50.06
C ILE A 727 -20.63 -22.68 48.54
N ALA A 728 -20.08 -23.75 47.96
CA ALA A 728 -19.87 -23.85 46.51
C ALA A 728 -20.47 -25.14 45.94
N GLN A 729 -21.12 -25.05 44.77
CA GLN A 729 -21.59 -26.22 44.02
C GLN A 729 -20.44 -26.83 43.19
N THR A 730 -20.44 -28.15 43.00
CA THR A 730 -19.48 -28.83 42.09
C THR A 730 -20.08 -29.04 40.70
N SER A 731 -19.21 -28.98 39.70
CA SER A 731 -19.36 -29.54 38.36
C SER A 731 -18.38 -30.69 38.19
N GLN A 732 -18.73 -31.76 37.45
CA GLN A 732 -17.74 -32.80 37.13
C GLN A 732 -16.67 -32.30 36.16
N ILE A 733 -17.02 -31.33 35.30
CA ILE A 733 -16.13 -30.81 34.25
C ILE A 733 -15.22 -29.70 34.80
N TYR A 734 -15.79 -28.75 35.55
CA TYR A 734 -15.02 -27.60 36.06
C TYR A 734 -14.47 -27.81 37.48
N GLY A 735 -15.10 -28.65 38.29
CA GLY A 735 -14.87 -28.71 39.74
C GLY A 735 -15.72 -27.71 40.52
N TRP A 736 -15.18 -27.15 41.59
CA TRP A 736 -15.94 -26.25 42.49
C TRP A 736 -16.14 -24.86 41.88
N GLY A 737 -17.40 -24.40 41.91
CA GLY A 737 -17.80 -23.09 41.44
C GLY A 737 -17.46 -21.94 42.39
N LEU A 738 -18.06 -20.78 42.13
CA LEU A 738 -17.94 -19.62 43.02
C LEU A 738 -18.63 -19.89 44.37
N PRO A 739 -18.05 -19.44 45.49
CA PRO A 739 -18.69 -19.59 46.79
C PRO A 739 -19.76 -18.52 47.03
N LEU A 740 -20.83 -18.92 47.72
CA LEU A 740 -21.66 -18.03 48.52
C LEU A 740 -21.01 -17.90 49.90
N THR A 741 -20.61 -16.68 50.26
CA THR A 741 -20.03 -16.39 51.57
C THR A 741 -21.08 -15.85 52.53
N LEU A 742 -21.19 -16.47 53.71
CA LEU A 742 -22.09 -16.08 54.81
C LEU A 742 -21.28 -15.82 56.08
N THR A 743 -21.55 -14.73 56.78
CA THR A 743 -20.99 -14.49 58.14
C THR A 743 -21.68 -15.41 59.16
N LEU A 744 -20.92 -15.99 60.09
CA LEU A 744 -21.37 -17.04 61.03
C LEU A 744 -21.97 -16.53 62.36
#